data_AF-A0A6A4X689-F1
#
_entry.id   AF-A0A6A4X689-F1
#
_cell.length_a   1.000
_cell.length_b   1.000
_cell.length_c   1.000
_cell.angle_alpha   90.00
_cell.angle_beta   90.00
_cell.angle_gamma   90.00
#
_symmetry.space_group_name_H-M   'P 1'
#
loop_
_entity.id
_entity.type
_entity.pdbx_description
1 polymer ?
#
loop_
_entity_poly.entity_id
_entity_poly.type
_entity_poly.pdbx_seq_one_letter_code
_entity_poly.pdbx_strand_id
1 'polypeptide(L)'
;MNEDYVSDAFKQLFSKFWKGEAADLTGSSAVGYDEPFRCCQLRNFVQDPAGLLRDLRDQLLDLEFIEKNNDLYKFEQSGDLKNASSPAVTGLHRLLTGPLLAWLRELTGIALTDTVASTCSRYQFTDGLLCHDDELEGRRIAFVLYLVPPWEQGDGGLLDLFDRDESGQPRAVVRSLVPADNTLVLFEVTPESFHQVSEVLSDDKCRLSVNGWFHGPPVARPPPHVEARPPPRPPKSVEEDTVYAWINPIYLAEETQRDIRRQFEADSQIQLEDFLLPDKYAAVTAALRELPQWEAVGPANRRRVERCPPDQLPAEAAQCLALLESEALFLVLSQLTGLTLHRLAAEPTPEEGPASSADSADDDKDGSTAVCRTEVRRWRPGCYTLVHDHDASQREEALDARLFLGVEDWSDHLGGFTSYLARGEDTELLSVSPVPNALSLVYRDDETVHFVKYINSQAKSEVGAGWTRPLLRYDVLIGLLPPQEEAGRASGCQGCPGQALCQSQAGRDPAQDALNIRMRAIKHKVIVMSGKGGVGKSTVAACLAARLAQRGSTVAALDTDICGPSLPTLLAVSDQEITNSQWGWLPPVSPCGVKVLSVGSMLPSADAAVALRGPRKTHLVRSMLRDTLWGRLNYLVIDTPPGTSDEHLSLARLLRDTRPDGVVLVTTPQDLVCGLSCPTERVTSTTGVVRRQVTFCRKVGLNIIGMVENMAEFECPCCKERYPVLGGTGAAERLAADLGIPLLGTLPLDPALATRCESGSAHNYLGPESNTERALGSSHCLVLVLTLVLLLLPPVAVADVVASALGPLGGVRYHNCSCGVPMYPVGEKWDIATRIVNGQPARVEEFPWFVGLTRTKGYSSAPICGGSLITDRHVVTAGHCLLRHSGLFPDTTYALVGAWDWTDRFTARRSQIVKVYEGRPISTFDYAEGHIPEGDVAIMELEQPVELNPTAYPICLPPADLTLAKVKTGVLTGWGRFVEGGGQPDKVKRTSKTLKIMDYKECSRVPAMRQVLRRYPLPLTDRQLCALGDDEDTCQGDSGGPLMWYNEATERYHIIGLVSWGEGCNRPGIPGVYANMLNPNIRNYVTCQVSGGVTCRD
;
A
#
# COMPACT_ATOMS: atom_id res chain seq x y z
N MET A 1 47.43 30.97 4.51
CA MET A 1 46.48 31.84 5.24
C MET A 1 47.17 33.17 5.47
N ASN A 2 46.47 34.29 5.39
CA ASN A 2 47.06 35.59 5.65
C ASN A 2 47.63 35.68 7.08
N GLU A 3 48.86 36.19 7.19
CA GLU A 3 49.62 36.30 8.45
C GLU A 3 48.88 37.10 9.52
N ASP A 4 48.06 38.08 9.12
CA ASP A 4 47.21 38.87 10.02
C ASP A 4 46.33 37.98 10.90
N TYR A 5 45.80 36.89 10.34
CA TYR A 5 44.90 35.94 11.03
C TYR A 5 45.62 34.92 11.90
N VAL A 6 46.94 34.81 11.74
CA VAL A 6 47.78 33.91 12.54
C VAL A 6 48.33 34.62 13.78
N SER A 7 48.33 35.96 13.78
CA SER A 7 48.82 36.77 14.91
C SER A 7 48.05 36.50 16.21
N ASP A 8 48.78 36.41 17.33
CA ASP A 8 48.17 36.14 18.65
C ASP A 8 47.14 37.21 19.04
N ALA A 9 47.38 38.47 18.65
CA ALA A 9 46.46 39.57 18.89
C ALA A 9 45.11 39.35 18.20
N PHE A 10 45.12 38.95 16.91
CA PHE A 10 43.89 38.66 16.18
C PHE A 10 43.20 37.41 16.70
N LYS A 11 43.95 36.34 16.99
CA LYS A 11 43.41 35.10 17.56
C LYS A 11 42.63 35.35 18.85
N GLN A 12 43.18 36.15 19.77
CA GLN A 12 42.50 36.52 21.01
C GLN A 12 41.23 37.33 20.76
N LEU A 13 41.28 38.30 19.83
CA LEU A 13 40.12 39.11 19.47
C LEU A 13 39.00 38.26 18.85
N PHE A 14 39.33 37.38 17.92
CA PHE A 14 38.38 36.48 17.27
C PHE A 14 37.77 35.49 18.28
N SER A 15 38.57 34.91 19.18
CA SER A 15 38.05 33.98 20.20
C SER A 15 37.05 34.66 21.14
N LYS A 16 37.32 35.91 21.55
CA LYS A 16 36.38 36.69 22.38
C LYS A 16 35.07 36.97 21.65
N PHE A 17 35.14 37.37 20.38
CA PHE A 17 33.95 37.58 19.55
C PHE A 17 33.15 36.28 19.42
N TRP A 18 33.79 35.17 19.01
CA TRP A 18 33.07 33.92 18.78
C TRP A 18 32.41 33.33 20.03
N LYS A 19 33.02 33.54 21.21
CA LYS A 19 32.48 33.09 22.51
C LYS A 19 31.40 34.03 23.06
N GLY A 20 31.09 35.14 22.39
CA GLY A 20 30.12 36.13 22.86
C GLY A 20 30.63 37.03 23.98
N GLU A 21 31.95 37.12 24.18
CA GLU A 21 32.59 38.00 25.17
C GLU A 21 32.80 39.44 24.63
N ALA A 22 32.63 39.66 23.33
CA ALA A 22 32.72 40.95 22.65
C ALA A 22 31.63 41.08 21.57
N ALA A 23 31.00 42.25 21.47
CA ALA A 23 29.82 42.45 20.63
C ALA A 23 30.09 42.36 19.11
N ASP A 24 31.16 42.98 18.61
CA ASP A 24 31.47 42.98 17.17
C ASP A 24 32.99 42.88 16.91
N LEU A 25 33.36 42.14 15.86
CA LEU A 25 34.72 42.10 15.33
C LEU A 25 34.82 43.14 14.20
N THR A 26 35.29 44.36 14.48
CA THR A 26 35.43 45.40 13.45
C THR A 26 36.89 45.79 13.22
N GLY A 27 37.47 45.36 12.10
CA GLY A 27 38.80 45.73 11.65
C GLY A 27 38.90 45.92 10.13
N SER A 28 40.06 46.34 9.64
CA SER A 28 40.29 46.48 8.19
C SER A 28 40.31 45.13 7.45
N SER A 29 40.73 44.06 8.14
CA SER A 29 40.85 42.71 7.60
C SER A 29 39.63 41.82 7.89
N ALA A 30 38.96 41.99 9.02
CA ALA A 30 37.82 41.15 9.42
C ALA A 30 36.61 41.96 9.87
N VAL A 31 35.42 41.46 9.56
CA VAL A 31 34.15 42.01 10.02
C VAL A 31 33.27 40.88 10.56
N GLY A 32 32.88 40.93 11.83
CA GLY A 32 32.00 39.96 12.48
C GLY A 32 30.79 40.62 13.11
N TYR A 33 29.69 39.87 13.12
CA TYR A 33 28.38 40.28 13.59
C TYR A 33 27.78 39.20 14.48
N ASP A 34 27.14 39.58 15.58
CA ASP A 34 26.40 38.64 16.46
C ASP A 34 24.92 38.51 16.04
N GLU A 35 24.33 39.55 15.43
CA GLU A 35 22.94 39.55 14.94
C GLU A 35 22.83 39.47 13.40
N PRO A 36 21.89 38.66 12.84
CA PRO A 36 20.86 37.86 13.53
C PRO A 36 21.36 36.54 14.15
N PHE A 37 22.55 36.11 13.75
CA PHE A 37 23.35 35.06 14.35
C PHE A 37 24.83 35.29 14.03
N ARG A 38 25.73 34.61 14.75
CA ARG A 38 27.18 34.81 14.63
C ARG A 38 27.67 34.50 13.23
N CYS A 39 28.17 35.54 12.56
CA CYS A 39 28.74 35.47 11.22
C CYS A 39 29.98 36.37 11.13
N CYS A 40 31.02 35.90 10.45
CA CYS A 40 32.29 36.61 10.29
C CYS A 40 32.78 36.55 8.84
N GLN A 41 33.29 37.68 8.34
CA GLN A 41 33.97 37.82 7.06
C GLN A 41 35.45 38.11 7.29
N LEU A 42 36.32 37.31 6.67
CA LEU A 42 37.78 37.48 6.66
C LEU A 42 38.21 37.83 5.24
N ARG A 43 38.62 39.08 5.02
CA ARG A 43 39.01 39.60 3.70
C ARG A 43 40.45 39.23 3.37
N ASN A 44 40.78 39.08 2.09
CA ASN A 44 42.13 38.70 1.66
C ASN A 44 42.65 37.44 2.41
N PHE A 45 41.82 36.40 2.46
CA PHE A 45 42.05 35.22 3.31
C PHE A 45 43.29 34.41 2.91
N VAL A 46 43.48 34.21 1.60
CA VAL A 46 44.64 33.54 1.02
C VAL A 46 45.62 34.59 0.52
N GLN A 47 46.87 34.55 0.96
CA GLN A 47 47.93 35.38 0.39
C GLN A 47 48.27 34.90 -1.01
N ASP A 48 48.48 35.84 -1.94
CA ASP A 48 48.75 35.56 -3.35
C ASP A 48 50.16 36.01 -3.80
N PRO A 49 51.25 35.37 -3.32
CA PRO A 49 52.61 35.78 -3.67
C PRO A 49 53.03 35.43 -5.10
N ALA A 50 52.25 34.65 -5.85
CA ALA A 50 52.66 34.10 -7.16
C ALA A 50 51.53 33.86 -8.19
N GLY A 51 50.36 34.48 -8.03
CA GLY A 51 49.20 34.21 -8.92
C GLY A 51 48.46 32.92 -8.58
N LEU A 52 48.63 32.40 -7.36
CA LEU A 52 47.97 31.20 -6.85
C LEU A 52 46.44 31.32 -6.91
N LEU A 53 45.89 32.51 -6.64
CA LEU A 53 44.44 32.73 -6.70
C LEU A 53 43.90 32.62 -8.13
N ARG A 54 44.67 33.08 -9.12
CA ARG A 54 44.31 32.92 -10.54
C ARG A 54 44.35 31.44 -10.92
N ASP A 55 45.44 30.75 -10.62
CA ASP A 55 45.59 29.33 -10.93
C ASP A 55 44.52 28.47 -10.20
N LEU A 56 44.12 28.86 -8.99
CA LEU A 56 43.03 28.23 -8.24
C LEU A 56 41.68 28.43 -8.95
N ARG A 57 41.37 29.64 -9.42
CA ARG A 57 40.12 29.91 -10.15
C ARG A 57 40.04 29.10 -11.44
N ASP A 58 41.10 29.13 -12.24
CA ASP A 58 41.16 28.42 -13.51
C ASP A 58 40.94 26.91 -13.27
N GLN A 59 41.64 26.33 -12.30
CA GLN A 59 41.50 24.90 -11.95
C GLN A 59 40.14 24.54 -11.32
N LEU A 60 39.46 25.48 -10.65
CA LEU A 60 38.12 25.26 -10.13
C LEU A 60 37.05 25.33 -11.22
N LEU A 61 37.25 26.19 -12.23
CA LEU A 61 36.36 26.30 -13.40
C LEU A 61 36.49 25.09 -14.34
N ASP A 62 37.66 24.44 -14.36
CA ASP A 62 37.91 23.20 -15.11
C ASP A 62 37.31 21.93 -14.46
N LEU A 63 36.74 22.04 -13.26
CA LEU A 63 36.06 20.91 -12.62
C LEU A 63 34.78 20.51 -13.38
N GLU A 64 34.41 19.24 -13.27
CA GLU A 64 33.10 18.79 -13.74
C GLU A 64 32.01 19.33 -12.79
N PHE A 65 31.10 20.13 -13.36
CA PHE A 65 29.95 20.69 -12.68
C PHE A 65 28.68 19.93 -13.06
N ILE A 66 27.86 19.64 -12.06
CA ILE A 66 26.55 19.01 -12.21
C ILE A 66 25.51 20.06 -11.83
N GLU A 67 24.53 20.27 -12.70
CA GLU A 67 23.39 21.13 -12.39
C GLU A 67 22.59 20.54 -11.21
N LYS A 68 22.32 21.39 -10.22
CA LYS A 68 21.53 21.09 -9.04
C LYS A 68 20.28 21.95 -9.10
N ASN A 69 19.13 21.30 -9.26
CA ASN A 69 17.84 21.97 -9.40
C ASN A 69 16.77 21.22 -8.60
N ASN A 70 16.22 21.84 -7.57
CA ASN A 70 15.09 21.36 -6.79
C ASN A 70 14.21 22.54 -6.35
N ASP A 71 13.30 22.36 -5.39
CA ASP A 71 12.50 23.45 -4.83
C ASP A 71 13.36 24.57 -4.20
N LEU A 72 14.38 24.18 -3.42
CA LEU A 72 15.22 25.09 -2.63
C LEU A 72 16.28 25.84 -3.45
N TYR A 73 16.79 25.26 -4.53
CA TYR A 73 17.93 25.82 -5.25
C TYR A 73 17.94 25.55 -6.75
N LYS A 74 18.71 26.38 -7.45
CA LYS A 74 19.15 26.21 -8.84
C LYS A 74 20.56 26.77 -8.95
N PHE A 75 21.56 25.93 -9.16
CA PHE A 75 22.96 26.31 -9.40
C PHE A 75 23.76 25.09 -9.87
N GLU A 76 25.05 25.27 -10.17
CA GLU A 76 25.93 24.19 -10.57
C GLU A 76 26.94 23.85 -9.46
N GLN A 77 27.16 22.57 -9.19
CA GLN A 77 28.06 22.11 -8.13
C GLN A 77 29.06 21.06 -8.62
N SER A 78 30.30 21.18 -8.17
CA SER A 78 31.33 20.15 -8.40
C SER A 78 31.15 18.95 -7.47
N GLY A 79 31.84 17.86 -7.78
CA GLY A 79 32.11 16.80 -6.79
C GLY A 79 32.91 17.32 -5.58
N ASP A 80 33.03 16.47 -4.55
CA ASP A 80 33.82 16.76 -3.35
C ASP A 80 35.29 17.06 -3.71
N LEU A 81 35.79 18.20 -3.26
CA LEU A 81 37.14 18.68 -3.60
C LEU A 81 38.25 17.76 -3.09
N LYS A 82 37.97 16.86 -2.14
CA LYS A 82 38.93 15.84 -1.70
C LYS A 82 39.37 14.90 -2.85
N ASN A 83 38.54 14.77 -3.88
CA ASN A 83 38.78 13.91 -5.03
C ASN A 83 39.48 14.66 -6.19
N ALA A 84 39.66 15.98 -6.08
CA ALA A 84 40.34 16.75 -7.10
C ALA A 84 41.84 16.40 -7.13
N SER A 85 42.40 16.28 -8.34
CA SER A 85 43.81 16.00 -8.58
C SER A 85 44.64 17.25 -8.88
N SER A 86 43.97 18.39 -9.10
CA SER A 86 44.61 19.63 -9.52
C SER A 86 45.42 20.26 -8.35
N PRO A 87 46.64 20.76 -8.59
CA PRO A 87 47.55 21.15 -7.51
C PRO A 87 47.03 22.28 -6.60
N ALA A 88 46.41 23.31 -7.17
CA ALA A 88 45.91 24.46 -6.41
C ALA A 88 44.68 24.08 -5.59
N VAL A 89 43.75 23.29 -6.15
CA VAL A 89 42.56 22.79 -5.44
C VAL A 89 42.96 21.83 -4.31
N THR A 90 43.93 20.95 -4.56
CA THR A 90 44.51 20.08 -3.51
C THR A 90 45.16 20.91 -2.40
N GLY A 91 45.86 21.99 -2.78
CA GLY A 91 46.43 22.96 -1.83
C GLY A 91 45.36 23.63 -0.96
N LEU A 92 44.25 24.06 -1.56
CA LEU A 92 43.10 24.61 -0.84
C LEU A 92 42.47 23.58 0.10
N HIS A 93 42.25 22.35 -0.36
CA HIS A 93 41.70 21.29 0.50
C HIS A 93 42.60 21.00 1.71
N ARG A 94 43.92 21.01 1.54
CA ARG A 94 44.89 20.91 2.66
C ARG A 94 44.86 22.10 3.60
N LEU A 95 44.64 23.31 3.08
CA LEU A 95 44.46 24.52 3.89
C LEU A 95 43.22 24.39 4.80
N LEU A 96 42.10 23.89 4.25
CA LEU A 96 40.85 23.69 4.97
C LEU A 96 40.97 22.58 6.03
N THR A 97 41.51 21.42 5.67
CA THR A 97 41.61 20.23 6.55
C THR A 97 42.75 20.28 7.57
N GLY A 98 43.74 21.16 7.38
CA GLY A 98 44.86 21.32 8.30
C GLY A 98 44.83 22.66 9.05
N PRO A 99 45.49 23.71 8.53
CA PRO A 99 45.63 24.98 9.23
C PRO A 99 44.32 25.62 9.69
N LEU A 100 43.31 25.69 8.82
CA LEU A 100 42.04 26.35 9.16
C LEU A 100 41.22 25.55 10.18
N LEU A 101 41.14 24.22 10.02
CA LEU A 101 40.48 23.36 11.00
C LEU A 101 41.12 23.47 12.39
N ALA A 102 42.46 23.44 12.46
CA ALA A 102 43.18 23.60 13.72
C ALA A 102 42.93 24.97 14.36
N TRP A 103 42.94 26.03 13.53
CA TRP A 103 42.63 27.39 13.95
C TRP A 103 41.20 27.53 14.49
N LEU A 104 40.20 26.95 13.82
CA LEU A 104 38.81 26.98 14.29
C LEU A 104 38.62 26.20 15.60
N ARG A 105 39.23 25.02 15.74
CA ARG A 105 39.18 24.24 16.99
C ARG A 105 39.72 25.02 18.17
N GLU A 106 40.85 25.69 17.98
CA GLU A 106 41.51 26.50 19.01
C GLU A 106 40.64 27.66 19.46
N LEU A 107 40.09 28.43 18.51
CA LEU A 107 39.48 29.72 18.83
C LEU A 107 37.99 29.67 19.16
N THR A 108 37.24 28.76 18.54
CA THR A 108 35.79 28.65 18.74
C THR A 108 35.43 27.89 20.02
N GLY A 109 36.32 27.01 20.49
CA GLY A 109 36.04 26.09 21.60
C GLY A 109 35.08 24.95 21.24
N ILE A 110 34.71 24.80 19.96
CA ILE A 110 33.85 23.72 19.46
C ILE A 110 34.71 22.49 19.18
N ALA A 111 34.27 21.32 19.65
CA ALA A 111 34.93 20.04 19.41
C ALA A 111 34.74 19.55 17.96
N LEU A 112 35.40 20.18 16.99
CA LEU A 112 35.31 19.79 15.58
C LEU A 112 36.05 18.46 15.32
N THR A 113 35.46 17.57 14.53
CA THR A 113 36.05 16.34 13.98
C THR A 113 36.99 16.64 12.81
N ASP A 114 37.78 15.65 12.35
CA ASP A 114 38.69 15.81 11.20
C ASP A 114 37.96 15.82 9.84
N THR A 115 36.62 15.69 9.86
CA THR A 115 35.80 15.68 8.67
C THR A 115 35.49 17.11 8.22
N VAL A 116 35.97 17.44 7.02
CA VAL A 116 35.63 18.66 6.30
C VAL A 116 35.01 18.28 4.97
N ALA A 117 33.77 18.68 4.75
CA ALA A 117 33.11 18.56 3.47
C ALA A 117 33.29 19.88 2.72
N SER A 118 33.77 19.84 1.48
CA SER A 118 34.00 21.05 0.68
C SER A 118 33.66 20.79 -0.79
N THR A 119 32.88 21.68 -1.39
CA THR A 119 32.46 21.64 -2.80
C THR A 119 32.70 23.00 -3.45
N CYS A 120 32.86 23.02 -4.77
CA CYS A 120 32.84 24.26 -5.54
C CYS A 120 31.42 24.47 -6.10
N SER A 121 30.87 25.66 -5.91
CA SER A 121 29.56 26.04 -6.44
C SER A 121 29.71 27.22 -7.40
N ARG A 122 28.99 27.16 -8.50
CA ARG A 122 28.92 28.16 -9.55
C ARG A 122 27.47 28.61 -9.71
N TYR A 123 27.24 29.91 -9.57
CA TYR A 123 25.94 30.53 -9.81
C TYR A 123 26.04 31.49 -11.00
N GLN A 124 25.19 31.28 -11.98
CA GLN A 124 25.02 32.11 -13.17
C GLN A 124 23.70 32.90 -13.08
N PHE A 125 23.39 33.69 -14.10
CA PHE A 125 22.15 34.44 -14.17
C PHE A 125 20.92 33.55 -13.89
N THR A 126 20.01 34.02 -13.03
CA THR A 126 18.83 33.31 -12.47
C THR A 126 19.08 32.28 -11.38
N ASP A 127 20.34 31.89 -11.14
CA ASP A 127 20.66 30.91 -10.11
C ASP A 127 20.54 31.51 -8.70
N GLY A 128 20.20 30.67 -7.74
CA GLY A 128 20.01 31.04 -6.34
C GLY A 128 19.84 29.85 -5.43
N LEU A 129 19.91 30.10 -4.13
CA LEU A 129 19.68 29.13 -3.05
C LEU A 129 18.81 29.79 -2.00
N LEU A 130 17.59 29.32 -1.81
CA LEU A 130 16.56 29.96 -0.99
C LEU A 130 16.81 29.78 0.52
N CYS A 131 15.91 30.33 1.33
CA CYS A 131 16.04 30.38 2.78
C CYS A 131 16.13 28.98 3.42
N HIS A 132 17.25 28.70 4.09
CA HIS A 132 17.54 27.46 4.81
C HIS A 132 18.48 27.73 5.99
N ASP A 133 18.66 26.76 6.88
CA ASP A 133 19.47 26.86 8.11
C ASP A 133 20.76 26.03 8.09
N ASP A 134 21.00 25.29 7.00
CA ASP A 134 22.12 24.35 6.82
C ASP A 134 22.12 23.15 7.80
N GLU A 135 21.00 22.88 8.47
CA GLU A 135 20.95 22.00 9.62
C GLU A 135 20.91 20.50 9.24
N LEU A 136 22.10 19.88 9.16
CA LEU A 136 22.27 18.42 9.01
C LEU A 136 23.15 17.84 10.12
N GLU A 137 22.94 16.55 10.45
CA GLU A 137 23.65 15.90 11.55
C GLU A 137 25.17 16.04 11.43
N GLY A 138 25.77 16.59 12.47
CA GLY A 138 27.20 16.77 12.60
C GLY A 138 27.76 18.04 11.96
N ARG A 139 27.00 18.86 11.20
CA ARG A 139 27.50 20.16 10.71
C ARG A 139 27.55 21.17 11.86
N ARG A 140 28.65 21.93 11.98
CA ARG A 140 28.84 22.90 13.07
C ARG A 140 29.27 24.28 12.65
N ILE A 141 30.19 24.40 11.70
CA ILE A 141 30.59 25.70 11.16
C ILE A 141 30.50 25.62 9.64
N ALA A 142 29.64 26.45 9.06
CA ALA A 142 29.57 26.63 7.63
C ALA A 142 30.63 27.65 7.19
N PHE A 143 31.20 27.43 6.00
CA PHE A 143 32.13 28.37 5.42
C PHE A 143 31.87 28.58 3.92
N VAL A 144 32.17 29.80 3.46
CA VAL A 144 32.09 30.17 2.04
C VAL A 144 33.31 31.02 1.68
N LEU A 145 34.18 30.53 0.82
CA LEU A 145 35.29 31.28 0.23
C LEU A 145 34.88 31.79 -1.15
N TYR A 146 34.74 33.10 -1.29
CA TYR A 146 34.40 33.74 -2.55
C TYR A 146 35.63 33.92 -3.44
N LEU A 147 35.48 33.56 -4.72
CA LEU A 147 36.49 33.72 -5.77
C LEU A 147 35.85 34.39 -6.99
N VAL A 148 35.21 35.53 -6.73
CA VAL A 148 34.37 36.25 -7.68
C VAL A 148 35.15 37.37 -8.40
N PRO A 149 34.73 37.80 -9.61
CA PRO A 149 35.16 39.07 -10.18
C PRO A 149 34.67 40.26 -9.33
N PRO A 150 35.00 41.52 -9.67
CA PRO A 150 34.40 42.69 -9.01
C PRO A 150 32.87 42.57 -8.96
N TRP A 151 32.34 42.53 -7.74
CA TRP A 151 30.94 42.24 -7.46
C TRP A 151 30.29 43.36 -6.65
N GLU A 152 29.11 43.76 -7.06
CA GLU A 152 28.34 44.84 -6.48
C GLU A 152 26.98 44.36 -5.99
N GLN A 153 26.28 45.18 -5.21
CA GLN A 153 24.95 44.84 -4.71
C GLN A 153 23.93 44.61 -5.84
N GLY A 154 24.08 45.31 -6.96
CA GLY A 154 23.21 45.18 -8.13
C GLY A 154 23.38 43.87 -8.91
N ASP A 155 24.50 43.17 -8.76
CA ASP A 155 24.78 41.91 -9.45
C ASP A 155 23.99 40.72 -8.85
N GLY A 156 23.36 40.90 -7.69
CA GLY A 156 22.69 39.82 -6.96
C GLY A 156 23.68 38.85 -6.31
N GLY A 157 23.31 37.58 -6.12
CA GLY A 157 24.20 36.57 -5.52
C GLY A 157 24.64 36.85 -4.08
N LEU A 158 23.90 37.69 -3.35
CA LEU A 158 24.22 38.13 -1.99
C LEU A 158 23.98 37.01 -0.99
N LEU A 159 24.77 36.97 0.08
CA LEU A 159 24.47 36.11 1.24
C LEU A 159 23.57 36.89 2.20
N ASP A 160 22.28 36.61 2.15
CA ASP A 160 21.24 37.24 2.95
C ASP A 160 21.04 36.46 4.25
N LEU A 161 20.99 37.16 5.38
CA LEU A 161 20.77 36.60 6.72
C LEU A 161 19.41 37.07 7.25
N PHE A 162 18.62 36.12 7.76
CA PHE A 162 17.27 36.38 8.26
C PHE A 162 17.24 36.59 9.77
N ASP A 163 16.38 37.50 10.22
CA ASP A 163 15.93 37.53 11.61
C ASP A 163 14.81 36.52 11.86
N ARG A 164 14.37 36.44 13.12
CA ARG A 164 13.39 35.45 13.58
C ARG A 164 12.17 36.10 14.18
N ASP A 165 11.04 35.42 14.07
CA ASP A 165 9.84 35.74 14.84
C ASP A 165 9.82 35.04 16.21
N GLU A 166 8.74 35.25 16.98
CA GLU A 166 8.55 34.66 18.31
C GLU A 166 8.49 33.12 18.30
N SER A 167 8.23 32.52 17.14
CA SER A 167 8.17 31.07 16.94
C SER A 167 9.51 30.47 16.46
N GLY A 168 10.54 31.30 16.31
CA GLY A 168 11.85 30.90 15.82
C GLY A 168 11.93 30.70 14.30
N GLN A 169 10.91 31.14 13.55
CA GLN A 169 10.89 31.04 12.08
C GLN A 169 11.46 32.30 11.41
N PRO A 170 12.05 32.20 10.19
CA PRO A 170 12.66 33.32 9.52
C PRO A 170 11.62 34.33 9.03
N ARG A 171 11.81 35.61 9.42
CA ARG A 171 10.86 36.69 9.14
C ARG A 171 11.29 37.57 7.98
N ALA A 172 12.43 38.27 8.09
CA ALA A 172 12.91 39.20 7.08
C ALA A 172 14.44 39.17 6.97
N VAL A 173 14.95 39.52 5.78
CA VAL A 173 16.39 39.74 5.60
C VAL A 173 16.78 41.02 6.32
N VAL A 174 17.63 40.89 7.35
CA VAL A 174 18.14 42.04 8.12
C VAL A 174 19.56 42.42 7.73
N ARG A 175 20.28 41.52 7.04
CA ARG A 175 21.65 41.76 6.59
C ARG A 175 21.91 41.04 5.27
N SER A 176 22.56 41.73 4.33
CA SER A 176 22.96 41.17 3.04
C SER A 176 24.46 41.38 2.84
N LEU A 177 25.20 40.30 2.65
CA LEU A 177 26.66 40.34 2.47
C LEU A 177 26.98 40.24 0.98
N VAL A 178 27.63 41.29 0.44
CA VAL A 178 28.12 41.30 -0.94
C VAL A 178 29.35 40.38 -1.04
N PRO A 179 29.36 39.37 -1.93
CA PRO A 179 30.52 38.51 -2.10
C PRO A 179 31.67 39.36 -2.63
N ALA A 180 32.84 39.24 -2.00
CA ALA A 180 34.04 39.94 -2.42
C ALA A 180 35.16 38.93 -2.66
N ASP A 181 35.97 39.20 -3.67
CA ASP A 181 37.06 38.30 -4.03
C ASP A 181 38.00 37.99 -2.86
N ASN A 182 38.46 36.75 -2.76
CA ASN A 182 39.33 36.24 -1.71
C ASN A 182 38.82 36.52 -0.28
N THR A 183 37.50 36.48 -0.08
CA THR A 183 36.85 36.68 1.22
C THR A 183 36.26 35.37 1.72
N LEU A 184 36.65 34.97 2.94
CA LEU A 184 36.10 33.80 3.63
C LEU A 184 35.00 34.25 4.60
N VAL A 185 33.81 33.69 4.46
CA VAL A 185 32.70 33.84 5.41
C VAL A 185 32.61 32.59 6.28
N LEU A 186 32.36 32.78 7.57
CA LEU A 186 32.18 31.74 8.58
C LEU A 186 30.96 32.05 9.43
N PHE A 187 30.10 31.06 9.68
CA PHE A 187 29.02 31.18 10.65
C PHE A 187 28.74 29.84 11.33
N GLU A 188 28.21 29.89 12.56
CA GLU A 188 27.83 28.68 13.30
C GLU A 188 26.50 28.13 12.75
N VAL A 189 26.44 26.81 12.52
CA VAL A 189 25.23 26.11 12.12
C VAL A 189 24.39 25.87 13.38
N THR A 190 23.22 26.49 13.42
CA THR A 190 22.26 26.41 14.52
C THR A 190 20.85 26.27 13.94
N PRO A 191 19.85 25.84 14.73
CA PRO A 191 18.45 25.85 14.29
C PRO A 191 17.88 27.25 13.97
N GLU A 192 18.71 28.29 14.10
CA GLU A 192 18.35 29.69 13.98
C GLU A 192 19.14 30.39 12.86
N SER A 193 20.11 29.72 12.23
CA SER A 193 21.03 30.30 11.24
C SER A 193 20.44 30.39 9.83
N PHE A 194 19.23 30.95 9.72
CA PHE A 194 18.53 31.09 8.46
C PHE A 194 19.22 32.07 7.51
N HIS A 195 19.56 31.60 6.32
CA HIS A 195 20.23 32.38 5.29
C HIS A 195 19.82 31.92 3.89
N GLN A 196 20.12 32.74 2.88
CA GLN A 196 19.94 32.39 1.48
C GLN A 196 21.06 33.00 0.62
N VAL A 197 21.27 32.45 -0.57
CA VAL A 197 22.00 33.12 -1.66
C VAL A 197 20.96 33.75 -2.58
N SER A 198 20.88 35.08 -2.57
CA SER A 198 19.97 35.82 -3.45
C SER A 198 20.23 35.47 -4.91
N GLU A 199 19.21 35.60 -5.74
CA GLU A 199 19.33 35.38 -7.18
C GLU A 199 20.49 36.21 -7.77
N VAL A 200 21.27 35.61 -8.68
CA VAL A 200 22.27 36.32 -9.48
C VAL A 200 21.56 37.03 -10.64
N LEU A 201 21.77 38.35 -10.72
CA LEU A 201 21.08 39.24 -11.66
C LEU A 201 21.98 39.70 -12.82
N SER A 202 23.30 39.54 -12.68
CA SER A 202 24.25 39.78 -13.77
C SER A 202 24.24 38.62 -14.76
N ASP A 203 24.21 38.94 -16.05
CA ASP A 203 24.24 38.00 -17.18
C ASP A 203 25.66 37.71 -17.68
N ASP A 204 26.62 38.57 -17.33
CA ASP A 204 28.02 38.51 -17.76
C ASP A 204 29.00 37.99 -16.70
N LYS A 205 28.58 37.93 -15.42
CA LYS A 205 29.43 37.49 -14.30
C LYS A 205 29.03 36.13 -13.76
N CYS A 206 30.02 35.42 -13.25
CA CYS A 206 29.87 34.12 -12.62
C CYS A 206 30.26 34.22 -11.14
N ARG A 207 29.34 33.88 -10.23
CA ARG A 207 29.62 33.81 -8.80
C ARG A 207 30.21 32.45 -8.46
N LEU A 208 31.53 32.40 -8.38
CA LEU A 208 32.30 31.21 -8.00
C LEU A 208 32.60 31.22 -6.49
N SER A 209 32.30 30.13 -5.80
CA SER A 209 32.62 29.97 -4.39
C SER A 209 33.00 28.55 -4.01
N VAL A 210 33.92 28.41 -3.07
CA VAL A 210 34.17 27.13 -2.39
C VAL A 210 33.47 27.16 -1.04
N ASN A 211 32.48 26.29 -0.87
CA ASN A 211 31.65 26.24 0.33
C ASN A 211 31.60 24.84 0.93
N GLY A 212 31.29 24.77 2.23
CA GLY A 212 31.28 23.52 2.94
C GLY A 212 31.08 23.66 4.45
N TRP A 213 31.33 22.56 5.16
CA TRP A 213 31.11 22.49 6.61
C TRP A 213 32.27 21.81 7.33
N PHE A 214 32.58 22.34 8.52
CA PHE A 214 33.35 21.66 9.54
C PHE A 214 32.39 20.88 10.45
N HIS A 215 32.69 19.60 10.66
CA HIS A 215 31.81 18.71 11.42
C HIS A 215 32.17 18.63 12.89
N GLY A 216 31.20 18.40 13.78
CA GLY A 216 31.37 18.24 15.23
C GLY A 216 30.16 17.55 15.89
N PRO A 217 30.05 17.53 17.23
CA PRO A 217 28.90 16.99 17.95
C PRO A 217 27.60 17.66 17.52
N PRO A 218 26.50 16.89 17.33
CA PRO A 218 25.22 17.44 16.89
C PRO A 218 24.65 18.43 17.91
N VAL A 219 23.96 19.46 17.41
CA VAL A 219 23.21 20.43 18.21
C VAL A 219 21.80 19.89 18.48
N ALA A 220 21.24 20.15 19.66
CA ALA A 220 19.90 19.72 20.00
C ALA A 220 18.85 20.48 19.17
N ARG A 221 17.93 19.74 18.54
CA ARG A 221 16.88 20.32 17.68
C ARG A 221 15.65 20.70 18.48
N PRO A 222 15.07 21.89 18.28
CA PRO A 222 13.72 22.16 18.75
C PRO A 222 12.72 21.25 18.01
N PRO A 223 11.56 20.95 18.62
CA PRO A 223 10.50 20.23 17.91
C PRO A 223 10.05 21.02 16.67
N PRO A 224 9.70 20.35 15.55
CA PRO A 224 9.27 21.03 14.35
C PRO A 224 8.09 21.98 14.61
N HIS A 225 8.20 23.21 14.09
CA HIS A 225 7.10 24.17 14.17
C HIS A 225 5.91 23.70 13.33
N VAL A 226 4.72 23.67 13.94
CA VAL A 226 3.46 23.32 13.26
C VAL A 226 2.63 24.59 13.07
N GLU A 227 2.45 24.98 11.82
CA GLU A 227 1.68 26.18 11.45
C GLU A 227 0.17 25.88 11.54
N ALA A 228 -0.59 26.79 12.14
CA ALA A 228 -2.05 26.67 12.23
C ALA A 228 -2.70 26.90 10.86
N ARG A 229 -3.49 25.92 10.39
CA ARG A 229 -4.16 25.99 9.09
C ARG A 229 -5.53 26.67 9.18
N PRO A 230 -5.94 27.40 8.12
CA PRO A 230 -7.33 27.80 7.98
C PRO A 230 -8.26 26.57 7.95
N PRO A 231 -9.37 26.58 8.70
CA PRO A 231 -10.34 25.50 8.65
C PRO A 231 -10.97 25.41 7.25
N PRO A 232 -11.17 24.20 6.70
CA PRO A 232 -11.82 24.03 5.42
C PRO A 232 -13.32 24.37 5.53
N ARG A 233 -13.94 24.78 4.43
CA ARG A 233 -15.33 25.26 4.36
C ARG A 233 -16.16 24.36 3.44
N PRO A 234 -17.46 24.15 3.73
CA PRO A 234 -18.34 23.45 2.80
C PRO A 234 -18.60 24.31 1.54
N PRO A 235 -18.98 23.68 0.42
CA PRO A 235 -19.37 24.40 -0.78
C PRO A 235 -20.59 25.31 -0.54
N LYS A 236 -20.65 26.42 -1.27
CA LYS A 236 -21.73 27.40 -1.19
C LYS A 236 -22.80 27.09 -2.22
N SER A 237 -24.07 27.27 -1.86
CA SER A 237 -25.15 27.25 -2.85
C SER A 237 -25.06 28.51 -3.72
N VAL A 238 -25.00 28.31 -5.04
CA VAL A 238 -25.00 29.36 -6.06
C VAL A 238 -26.04 28.97 -7.11
N GLU A 239 -26.77 29.95 -7.65
CA GLU A 239 -27.77 29.71 -8.69
C GLU A 239 -27.13 29.07 -9.93
N GLU A 240 -27.77 28.02 -10.44
CA GLU A 240 -27.30 27.20 -11.57
C GLU A 240 -27.00 28.04 -12.83
N ASP A 241 -27.83 29.05 -13.11
CA ASP A 241 -27.64 30.01 -14.21
C ASP A 241 -26.30 30.75 -14.12
N THR A 242 -25.75 30.92 -12.91
CA THR A 242 -24.43 31.55 -12.70
C THR A 242 -23.30 30.64 -13.19
N VAL A 243 -23.43 29.32 -13.11
CA VAL A 243 -22.37 28.40 -13.59
C VAL A 243 -22.31 28.40 -15.11
N TYR A 244 -23.47 28.31 -15.77
CA TYR A 244 -23.58 28.38 -17.24
C TYR A 244 -23.12 29.72 -17.82
N ALA A 245 -23.29 30.82 -17.06
CA ALA A 245 -22.85 32.14 -17.47
C ALA A 245 -21.33 32.39 -17.33
N TRP A 246 -20.57 31.43 -16.78
CA TRP A 246 -19.14 31.58 -16.50
C TRP A 246 -18.26 30.51 -17.14
N ILE A 247 -18.69 29.25 -17.13
CA ILE A 247 -17.89 28.12 -17.62
C ILE A 247 -18.11 27.92 -19.12
N ASN A 248 -17.04 27.58 -19.84
CA ASN A 248 -17.13 27.20 -21.24
C ASN A 248 -18.08 25.98 -21.44
N PRO A 249 -19.13 26.11 -22.27
CA PRO A 249 -20.15 25.06 -22.42
C PRO A 249 -19.62 23.68 -22.84
N ILE A 250 -18.44 23.61 -23.45
CA ILE A 250 -17.79 22.34 -23.81
C ILE A 250 -17.57 21.46 -22.57
N TYR A 251 -17.22 22.05 -21.42
CA TYR A 251 -16.98 21.31 -20.17
C TYR A 251 -18.27 20.93 -19.42
N LEU A 252 -19.42 21.41 -19.89
CA LEU A 252 -20.74 21.07 -19.35
C LEU A 252 -21.45 20.00 -20.21
N ALA A 253 -20.87 19.62 -21.35
CA ALA A 253 -21.40 18.57 -22.21
C ALA A 253 -21.02 17.18 -21.68
N GLU A 254 -22.01 16.30 -21.49
CA GLU A 254 -21.82 14.96 -20.90
C GLU A 254 -20.77 14.10 -21.64
N GLU A 255 -20.74 14.18 -22.98
CA GLU A 255 -19.78 13.42 -23.79
C GLU A 255 -18.34 13.84 -23.48
N THR A 256 -18.09 15.15 -23.44
CA THR A 256 -16.78 15.72 -23.11
C THR A 256 -16.40 15.43 -21.67
N GLN A 257 -17.35 15.52 -20.73
CA GLN A 257 -17.09 15.18 -19.33
C GLN A 257 -16.66 13.72 -19.15
N ARG A 258 -17.28 12.79 -19.90
CA ARG A 258 -16.93 11.37 -19.86
C ARG A 258 -15.51 11.12 -20.41
N ASP A 259 -15.13 11.81 -21.47
CA ASP A 259 -13.80 11.69 -22.06
C ASP A 259 -12.73 12.29 -21.14
N ILE A 260 -13.02 13.45 -20.55
CA ILE A 260 -12.18 14.07 -19.51
C ILE A 260 -12.04 13.12 -18.32
N ARG A 261 -13.12 12.50 -17.85
CA ARG A 261 -13.06 11.54 -16.74
C ARG A 261 -12.16 10.37 -17.04
N ARG A 262 -12.28 9.77 -18.22
CA ARG A 262 -11.41 8.66 -18.63
C ARG A 262 -9.94 9.07 -18.64
N GLN A 263 -9.63 10.28 -19.13
CA GLN A 263 -8.27 10.80 -19.11
C GLN A 263 -7.80 11.06 -17.67
N PHE A 264 -8.63 11.67 -16.83
CA PHE A 264 -8.31 11.95 -15.43
C PHE A 264 -8.11 10.67 -14.62
N GLU A 265 -8.93 9.64 -14.80
CA GLU A 265 -8.74 8.31 -14.17
C GLU A 265 -7.44 7.63 -14.65
N ALA A 266 -7.04 7.88 -15.89
CA ALA A 266 -5.81 7.34 -16.46
C ALA A 266 -4.54 8.08 -16.04
N ASP A 267 -4.60 9.40 -15.79
CA ASP A 267 -3.41 10.22 -15.54
C ASP A 267 -3.37 10.87 -14.14
N SER A 268 -4.47 10.81 -13.39
CA SER A 268 -4.69 11.53 -12.11
C SER A 268 -4.50 13.05 -12.21
N GLN A 269 -4.47 13.59 -13.42
CA GLN A 269 -4.26 15.00 -13.71
C GLN A 269 -4.93 15.37 -15.03
N ILE A 270 -5.39 16.61 -15.14
CA ILE A 270 -5.81 17.19 -16.41
C ILE A 270 -5.68 18.72 -16.37
N GLN A 271 -5.50 19.34 -17.53
CA GLN A 271 -5.50 20.80 -17.69
C GLN A 271 -6.57 21.18 -18.71
N LEU A 272 -7.58 21.91 -18.28
CA LEU A 272 -8.73 22.33 -19.07
C LEU A 272 -8.51 23.76 -19.55
N GLU A 273 -8.07 23.92 -20.81
CA GLU A 273 -7.83 25.23 -21.42
C GLU A 273 -9.14 25.98 -21.71
N ASP A 274 -9.08 27.31 -21.79
CA ASP A 274 -10.27 28.15 -22.02
C ASP A 274 -11.46 27.82 -21.10
N PHE A 275 -11.18 27.61 -19.81
CA PHE A 275 -12.16 27.14 -18.84
C PHE A 275 -13.26 28.17 -18.57
N LEU A 276 -12.89 29.44 -18.34
CA LEU A 276 -13.84 30.54 -18.24
C LEU A 276 -14.18 31.10 -19.61
N LEU A 277 -15.40 31.63 -19.76
CA LEU A 277 -15.77 32.40 -20.93
C LEU A 277 -14.82 33.62 -21.10
N PRO A 278 -14.40 33.95 -22.34
CA PRO A 278 -13.37 34.98 -22.57
C PRO A 278 -13.66 36.35 -21.92
N ASP A 279 -14.90 36.81 -21.97
CA ASP A 279 -15.31 38.08 -21.37
C ASP A 279 -15.19 38.07 -19.84
N LYS A 280 -15.49 36.93 -19.21
CA LYS A 280 -15.36 36.75 -17.75
C LYS A 280 -13.91 36.67 -17.34
N TYR A 281 -13.10 35.90 -18.07
CA TYR A 281 -11.66 35.82 -17.86
C TYR A 281 -10.99 37.21 -17.93
N ALA A 282 -11.34 38.00 -18.96
CA ALA A 282 -10.82 39.35 -19.14
C ALA A 282 -11.24 40.28 -18.00
N ALA A 283 -12.50 40.22 -17.56
CA ALA A 283 -13.02 41.03 -16.47
C ALA A 283 -12.35 40.71 -15.12
N VAL A 284 -12.23 39.43 -14.75
CA VAL A 284 -11.55 39.00 -13.51
C VAL A 284 -10.08 39.40 -13.53
N THR A 285 -9.41 39.18 -14.66
CA THR A 285 -7.99 39.52 -14.81
C THR A 285 -7.77 41.04 -14.68
N ALA A 286 -8.63 41.86 -15.28
CA ALA A 286 -8.57 43.32 -15.13
C ALA A 286 -8.81 43.76 -13.68
N ALA A 287 -9.84 43.22 -13.03
CA ALA A 287 -10.18 43.57 -11.66
C ALA A 287 -9.06 43.24 -10.67
N LEU A 288 -8.43 42.07 -10.79
CA LEU A 288 -7.31 41.67 -9.94
C LEU A 288 -6.02 42.47 -10.20
N ARG A 289 -5.85 43.06 -11.39
CA ARG A 289 -4.70 43.93 -11.70
C ARG A 289 -4.79 45.28 -10.99
N GLU A 290 -6.01 45.78 -10.78
CA GLU A 290 -6.28 47.08 -10.15
C GLU A 290 -6.36 47.00 -8.61
N LEU A 291 -6.20 45.80 -8.03
CA LEU A 291 -6.21 45.59 -6.59
C LEU A 291 -5.07 46.36 -5.89
N PRO A 292 -5.38 47.26 -4.94
CA PRO A 292 -4.40 48.17 -4.35
C PRO A 292 -3.51 47.52 -3.29
N GLN A 293 -3.93 46.42 -2.64
CA GLN A 293 -3.21 45.83 -1.51
C GLN A 293 -3.17 44.30 -1.57
N TRP A 294 -1.97 43.75 -1.38
CA TRP A 294 -1.68 42.32 -1.27
C TRP A 294 -0.90 42.07 0.03
N GLU A 295 -1.19 40.98 0.73
CA GLU A 295 -0.49 40.58 1.96
C GLU A 295 0.62 39.58 1.65
N ALA A 296 1.84 39.85 2.10
CA ALA A 296 2.93 38.88 2.01
C ALA A 296 2.72 37.73 3.02
N VAL A 297 2.86 36.50 2.54
CA VAL A 297 2.73 35.26 3.32
C VAL A 297 4.10 34.61 3.42
N GLY A 298 4.52 34.34 4.66
CA GLY A 298 5.72 33.60 5.02
C GLY A 298 5.40 32.30 5.76
N PRO A 299 6.35 31.75 6.54
CA PRO A 299 7.75 32.21 6.71
C PRO A 299 8.63 31.88 5.49
N ALA A 300 9.77 32.58 5.34
CA ALA A 300 10.59 32.52 4.13
C ALA A 300 11.19 31.12 3.83
N ASN A 301 11.48 30.32 4.85
CA ASN A 301 11.91 28.94 4.69
C ASN A 301 10.80 28.01 4.17
N ARG A 302 9.54 28.45 4.08
CA ARG A 302 8.41 27.66 3.57
C ARG A 302 7.83 28.23 2.29
N ARG A 303 7.59 29.54 2.27
CA ARG A 303 6.94 30.21 1.15
C ARG A 303 7.22 31.70 1.17
N ARG A 304 7.18 32.27 -0.03
CA ARG A 304 7.13 33.71 -0.24
C ARG A 304 6.12 33.98 -1.33
N VAL A 305 4.89 34.27 -0.93
CA VAL A 305 3.78 34.52 -1.85
C VAL A 305 2.94 35.68 -1.36
N GLU A 306 2.18 36.31 -2.25
CA GLU A 306 1.24 37.36 -1.91
C GLU A 306 -0.18 36.82 -1.96
N ARG A 307 -1.02 37.13 -0.96
CA ARG A 307 -2.43 36.73 -0.93
C ARG A 307 -3.34 37.95 -0.83
N CYS A 308 -4.56 37.82 -1.35
CA CYS A 308 -5.63 38.80 -1.12
C CYS A 308 -6.68 38.19 -0.19
N PRO A 309 -6.99 38.80 0.96
CA PRO A 309 -8.11 38.39 1.80
C PRO A 309 -9.44 38.40 1.02
N PRO A 310 -10.33 37.40 1.20
CA PRO A 310 -11.58 37.32 0.43
C PRO A 310 -12.50 38.53 0.57
N ASP A 311 -12.44 39.24 1.70
CA ASP A 311 -13.21 40.46 2.00
C ASP A 311 -12.75 41.70 1.22
N GLN A 312 -11.56 41.65 0.62
CA GLN A 312 -10.96 42.75 -0.14
C GLN A 312 -11.01 42.53 -1.66
N LEU A 313 -11.59 41.42 -2.11
CA LEU A 313 -11.67 41.10 -3.54
C LEU A 313 -12.67 42.01 -4.27
N PRO A 314 -12.33 42.49 -5.48
CA PRO A 314 -13.28 43.19 -6.36
C PRO A 314 -14.47 42.31 -6.71
N ALA A 315 -15.58 42.91 -7.13
CA ALA A 315 -16.83 42.20 -7.38
C ALA A 315 -16.67 41.02 -8.36
N GLU A 316 -15.97 41.22 -9.48
CA GLU A 316 -15.74 40.20 -10.51
C GLU A 316 -14.90 39.03 -9.98
N ALA A 317 -13.84 39.34 -9.22
CA ALA A 317 -12.97 38.33 -8.59
C ALA A 317 -13.69 37.57 -7.47
N ALA A 318 -14.51 38.26 -6.67
CA ALA A 318 -15.33 37.66 -5.63
C ALA A 318 -16.40 36.73 -6.21
N GLN A 319 -17.01 37.10 -7.35
CA GLN A 319 -17.93 36.23 -8.09
C GLN A 319 -17.22 34.99 -8.64
N CYS A 320 -16.02 35.14 -9.20
CA CYS A 320 -15.20 34.01 -9.65
C CYS A 320 -14.84 33.07 -8.49
N LEU A 321 -14.47 33.63 -7.33
CA LEU A 321 -14.22 32.83 -6.12
C LEU A 321 -15.48 32.09 -5.66
N ALA A 322 -16.64 32.76 -5.67
CA ALA A 322 -17.91 32.14 -5.30
C ALA A 322 -18.31 31.00 -6.26
N LEU A 323 -18.03 31.14 -7.56
CA LEU A 323 -18.17 30.06 -8.54
C LEU A 323 -17.29 28.87 -8.19
N LEU A 324 -16.02 29.12 -7.87
CA LEU A 324 -15.05 28.08 -7.50
C LEU A 324 -15.40 27.36 -6.18
N GLU A 325 -16.13 28.05 -5.29
CA GLU A 325 -16.66 27.50 -4.04
C GLU A 325 -18.07 26.91 -4.19
N SER A 326 -18.66 26.92 -5.39
CA SER A 326 -20.06 26.56 -5.57
C SER A 326 -20.33 25.06 -5.53
N GLU A 327 -21.47 24.68 -4.97
CA GLU A 327 -21.98 23.31 -4.95
C GLU A 327 -22.14 22.74 -6.36
N ALA A 328 -22.60 23.57 -7.30
CA ALA A 328 -22.74 23.21 -8.71
C ALA A 328 -21.39 22.91 -9.38
N LEU A 329 -20.33 23.68 -9.08
CA LEU A 329 -18.99 23.34 -9.58
C LEU A 329 -18.47 22.04 -8.97
N PHE A 330 -18.75 21.75 -7.70
CA PHE A 330 -18.36 20.48 -7.08
C PHE A 330 -19.02 19.29 -7.78
N LEU A 331 -20.27 19.43 -8.22
CA LEU A 331 -20.94 18.42 -9.04
C LEU A 331 -20.23 18.25 -10.39
N VAL A 332 -19.90 19.34 -11.09
CA VAL A 332 -19.13 19.29 -12.35
C VAL A 332 -17.77 18.63 -12.14
N LEU A 333 -17.03 19.00 -11.11
CA LEU A 333 -15.73 18.39 -10.78
C LEU A 333 -15.87 16.91 -10.45
N SER A 334 -16.94 16.49 -9.77
CA SER A 334 -17.23 15.08 -9.55
C SER A 334 -17.45 14.34 -10.88
N GLN A 335 -18.16 14.98 -11.81
CA GLN A 335 -18.41 14.42 -13.14
C GLN A 335 -17.13 14.33 -13.99
N LEU A 336 -16.23 15.30 -13.87
CA LEU A 336 -14.96 15.36 -14.60
C LEU A 336 -13.90 14.42 -14.03
N THR A 337 -13.91 14.15 -12.73
CA THR A 337 -12.83 13.41 -12.05
C THR A 337 -13.21 12.00 -11.62
N GLY A 338 -14.51 11.70 -11.53
CA GLY A 338 -15.02 10.44 -10.95
C GLY A 338 -15.00 10.42 -9.42
N LEU A 339 -14.49 11.48 -8.77
CA LEU A 339 -14.50 11.62 -7.31
C LEU A 339 -15.90 11.99 -6.81
N THR A 340 -16.31 11.47 -5.66
CA THR A 340 -17.60 11.81 -5.05
C THR A 340 -17.49 13.11 -4.23
N LEU A 341 -17.43 14.26 -4.91
CA LEU A 341 -17.38 15.59 -4.25
C LEU A 341 -18.78 16.16 -3.97
N HIS A 342 -19.83 15.57 -4.55
CA HIS A 342 -21.21 16.03 -4.43
C HIS A 342 -22.20 14.86 -4.28
N ARG A 343 -23.30 15.06 -3.54
CA ARG A 343 -24.35 14.05 -3.26
C ARG A 343 -24.90 13.41 -4.54
N LEU A 344 -25.24 14.26 -5.50
CA LEU A 344 -25.86 13.87 -6.76
C LEU A 344 -24.90 13.19 -7.75
N ALA A 345 -23.60 13.15 -7.45
CA ALA A 345 -22.60 12.50 -8.29
C ALA A 345 -22.39 11.03 -7.93
N ALA A 346 -22.92 10.55 -6.81
CA ALA A 346 -22.90 9.13 -6.46
C ALA A 346 -23.75 8.37 -7.49
N GLU A 347 -23.16 7.38 -8.17
CA GLU A 347 -23.92 6.55 -9.09
C GLU A 347 -25.10 5.90 -8.34
N PRO A 348 -26.31 5.88 -8.94
CA PRO A 348 -27.42 5.15 -8.37
C PRO A 348 -27.02 3.67 -8.28
N THR A 349 -26.93 3.15 -7.06
CA THR A 349 -27.01 1.71 -6.84
C THR A 349 -28.26 1.18 -7.55
N PRO A 350 -28.21 0.04 -8.24
CA PRO A 350 -29.31 -0.46 -9.09
C PRO A 350 -30.56 -0.95 -8.31
N GLU A 351 -30.86 -0.38 -7.14
CA GLU A 351 -32.01 -0.74 -6.30
C GLU A 351 -33.22 0.21 -6.38
N GLU A 352 -33.17 1.33 -7.09
CA GLU A 352 -34.33 2.21 -7.19
C GLU A 352 -35.07 2.07 -8.53
N GLY A 353 -36.18 1.32 -8.49
CA GLY A 353 -37.18 1.28 -9.56
C GLY A 353 -37.95 2.62 -9.69
N PRO A 354 -38.73 2.81 -10.77
CA PRO A 354 -39.28 4.11 -11.12
C PRO A 354 -40.36 4.58 -10.14
N ALA A 355 -40.24 5.85 -9.77
CA ALA A 355 -41.10 6.73 -8.98
C ALA A 355 -42.55 6.27 -8.71
N SER A 356 -42.88 6.17 -7.41
CA SER A 356 -44.25 6.39 -6.92
C SER A 356 -44.31 7.66 -6.07
N SER A 357 -45.03 8.65 -6.61
CA SER A 357 -45.68 9.83 -6.00
C SER A 357 -45.42 10.21 -4.53
N ALA A 358 -44.93 11.45 -4.37
CA ALA A 358 -45.38 12.51 -3.44
C ALA A 358 -45.89 12.11 -2.03
N ASP A 359 -45.12 12.52 -1.02
CA ASP A 359 -45.53 13.31 0.15
C ASP A 359 -44.74 12.90 1.41
N SER A 360 -43.68 13.65 1.72
CA SER A 360 -43.36 14.13 3.08
C SER A 360 -42.08 14.96 3.04
N ALA A 361 -42.24 16.24 3.30
CA ALA A 361 -41.17 17.10 3.79
C ALA A 361 -40.76 16.64 5.21
N ASP A 362 -39.51 16.94 5.57
CA ASP A 362 -38.82 16.67 6.84
C ASP A 362 -38.06 15.33 6.96
N ASP A 363 -36.79 15.34 6.54
CA ASP A 363 -35.67 15.00 7.44
C ASP A 363 -34.30 15.34 6.80
N ASP A 364 -33.67 16.40 7.32
CA ASP A 364 -32.28 16.81 7.05
C ASP A 364 -31.29 15.76 7.61
N LYS A 365 -30.75 14.89 6.76
CA LYS A 365 -29.50 14.17 7.05
C LYS A 365 -28.50 14.31 5.90
N ASP A 366 -27.51 15.16 6.17
CA ASP A 366 -26.32 15.50 5.39
C ASP A 366 -25.61 14.27 4.76
N GLY A 367 -25.56 14.22 3.43
CA GLY A 367 -24.92 13.14 2.65
C GLY A 367 -23.81 13.57 1.68
N SER A 368 -23.27 14.79 1.77
CA SER A 368 -22.05 15.22 1.06
C SER A 368 -21.18 15.96 2.05
N THR A 369 -19.95 15.48 2.20
CA THR A 369 -18.98 15.89 3.22
C THR A 369 -17.73 16.55 2.61
N ALA A 370 -17.77 16.92 1.32
CA ALA A 370 -16.64 17.54 0.65
C ALA A 370 -16.42 18.98 1.17
N VAL A 371 -15.17 19.36 1.35
CA VAL A 371 -14.79 20.69 1.85
C VAL A 371 -13.71 21.29 0.97
N CYS A 372 -13.63 22.62 0.90
CA CYS A 372 -12.56 23.31 0.19
C CYS A 372 -11.84 24.34 1.06
N ARG A 373 -10.60 24.63 0.66
CA ARG A 373 -9.83 25.79 1.06
C ARG A 373 -9.51 26.56 -0.21
N THR A 374 -9.79 27.86 -0.20
CA THR A 374 -9.65 28.72 -1.36
C THR A 374 -8.74 29.89 -1.03
N GLU A 375 -7.82 30.17 -1.93
CA GLU A 375 -6.90 31.29 -1.79
C GLU A 375 -6.67 31.95 -3.15
N VAL A 376 -6.69 33.28 -3.15
CA VAL A 376 -6.29 34.10 -4.31
C VAL A 376 -4.87 34.55 -4.08
N ARG A 377 -3.96 34.05 -4.91
CA ARG A 377 -2.52 34.29 -4.78
C ARG A 377 -1.99 35.09 -5.96
N ARG A 378 -1.05 35.96 -5.65
CA ARG A 378 -0.25 36.72 -6.59
C ARG A 378 1.19 36.22 -6.53
N TRP A 379 1.69 35.89 -7.70
CA TRP A 379 3.05 35.41 -7.90
C TRP A 379 3.82 36.41 -8.75
N ARG A 380 5.03 36.73 -8.30
CA ARG A 380 5.93 37.68 -8.95
C ARG A 380 7.38 37.17 -8.85
N PRO A 381 8.32 37.74 -9.62
CA PRO A 381 9.74 37.50 -9.41
C PRO A 381 10.13 37.57 -7.94
N GLY A 382 10.74 36.51 -7.43
CA GLY A 382 11.05 36.31 -6.02
C GLY A 382 10.09 35.40 -5.25
N CYS A 383 8.94 35.02 -5.83
CA CYS A 383 7.96 34.15 -5.18
C CYS A 383 8.28 32.66 -5.37
N TYR A 384 7.95 31.85 -4.35
CA TYR A 384 8.19 30.41 -4.32
C TYR A 384 7.41 29.74 -3.17
N THR A 385 7.33 28.40 -3.20
CA THR A 385 7.06 27.56 -2.02
C THR A 385 8.09 26.43 -1.96
N LEU A 386 8.28 25.85 -0.77
CA LEU A 386 9.25 24.78 -0.49
C LEU A 386 8.55 23.56 0.13
N VAL A 387 9.13 22.39 -0.08
CA VAL A 387 8.70 21.13 0.52
C VAL A 387 9.44 20.93 1.85
N HIS A 388 8.72 20.44 2.87
CA HIS A 388 9.30 20.06 4.16
C HIS A 388 8.80 18.68 4.57
N ASP A 389 9.71 17.80 4.98
CA ASP A 389 9.40 16.41 5.37
C ASP A 389 8.40 16.31 6.55
N HIS A 390 8.37 17.35 7.39
CA HIS A 390 7.53 17.45 8.56
C HIS A 390 6.24 18.25 8.33
N ASP A 391 5.97 18.70 7.10
CA ASP A 391 4.76 19.46 6.83
C ASP A 391 3.54 18.52 6.81
N ALA A 392 2.92 18.36 7.99
CA ALA A 392 1.68 17.59 8.18
C ALA A 392 0.52 18.16 7.34
N SER A 393 0.48 19.49 7.22
CA SER A 393 0.74 20.10 5.94
C SER A 393 0.12 19.39 4.71
N GLN A 394 1.00 18.78 3.95
CA GLN A 394 0.69 18.18 2.67
C GLN A 394 0.25 16.70 2.79
N ARG A 395 -0.10 16.23 4.01
CA ARG A 395 -0.57 14.85 4.29
C ARG A 395 -2.09 14.75 4.23
N GLU A 396 -2.66 15.04 3.06
CA GLU A 396 -4.10 14.86 2.84
C GLU A 396 -4.37 14.44 1.41
N GLU A 397 -5.29 13.49 1.25
CA GLU A 397 -5.87 13.18 -0.05
C GLU A 397 -6.70 14.38 -0.51
N ALA A 398 -6.34 14.97 -1.63
CA ALA A 398 -6.98 16.19 -2.09
C ALA A 398 -6.98 16.29 -3.61
N LEU A 399 -7.98 16.99 -4.12
CA LEU A 399 -7.99 17.47 -5.49
C LEU A 399 -7.49 18.91 -5.50
N ASP A 400 -6.28 19.12 -6.00
CA ASP A 400 -5.73 20.45 -6.24
C ASP A 400 -6.36 20.99 -7.53
N ALA A 401 -7.16 22.05 -7.41
CA ALA A 401 -7.77 22.76 -8.54
C ALA A 401 -7.17 24.17 -8.66
N ARG A 402 -6.63 24.51 -9.83
CA ARG A 402 -5.84 25.73 -10.05
C ARG A 402 -6.23 26.43 -11.31
N LEU A 403 -6.73 27.66 -11.18
CA LEU A 403 -7.05 28.51 -12.31
C LEU A 403 -5.98 29.60 -12.44
N PHE A 404 -5.30 29.60 -13.58
CA PHE A 404 -4.22 30.55 -13.90
C PHE A 404 -4.76 31.75 -14.69
N LEU A 405 -4.41 32.96 -14.25
CA LEU A 405 -4.87 34.22 -14.83
C LEU A 405 -3.69 35.15 -15.12
N GLY A 406 -3.74 35.82 -16.28
CA GLY A 406 -2.79 36.86 -16.67
C GLY A 406 -1.37 36.36 -16.96
N VAL A 407 -1.24 35.13 -17.48
CA VAL A 407 0.03 34.43 -17.76
C VAL A 407 0.31 34.28 -19.26
N GLU A 408 0.00 35.31 -20.05
CA GLU A 408 0.31 35.27 -21.47
C GLU A 408 1.83 35.14 -21.69
N ASP A 409 2.23 34.25 -22.62
CA ASP A 409 3.63 33.99 -22.99
C ASP A 409 4.55 33.50 -21.85
N TRP A 410 3.99 32.77 -20.87
CA TRP A 410 4.77 32.15 -19.79
C TRP A 410 5.52 30.89 -20.24
N SER A 411 6.73 30.70 -19.71
CA SER A 411 7.62 29.59 -20.05
C SER A 411 8.29 29.02 -18.79
N ASP A 412 8.59 27.72 -18.81
CA ASP A 412 9.06 27.02 -17.61
C ASP A 412 10.44 27.50 -17.12
N HIS A 413 11.27 28.05 -18.02
CA HIS A 413 12.58 28.60 -17.62
C HIS A 413 12.47 29.82 -16.70
N LEU A 414 11.32 30.50 -16.68
CA LEU A 414 11.02 31.61 -15.76
C LEU A 414 10.68 31.13 -14.35
N GLY A 415 10.41 29.83 -14.16
CA GLY A 415 9.88 29.26 -12.92
C GLY A 415 8.35 29.40 -12.82
N GLY A 416 7.81 29.33 -11.60
CA GLY A 416 6.36 29.50 -11.35
C GLY A 416 5.48 28.29 -11.70
N PHE A 417 6.02 27.27 -12.37
CA PHE A 417 5.36 25.99 -12.53
C PHE A 417 5.24 25.26 -11.18
N THR A 418 4.24 24.39 -11.06
CA THR A 418 4.04 23.57 -9.86
C THR A 418 4.54 22.16 -10.11
N SER A 419 5.54 21.74 -9.35
CA SER A 419 6.11 20.40 -9.42
C SER A 419 5.55 19.53 -8.29
N TYR A 420 5.23 18.29 -8.61
CA TYR A 420 4.75 17.26 -7.70
C TYR A 420 5.81 16.18 -7.56
N LEU A 421 6.10 15.79 -6.32
CA LEU A 421 7.14 14.84 -5.94
C LEU A 421 6.54 13.73 -5.09
N ALA A 422 7.11 12.53 -5.17
CA ALA A 422 6.86 11.49 -4.17
C ALA A 422 7.62 11.84 -2.88
N ARG A 423 6.97 11.68 -1.72
CA ARG A 423 7.58 12.03 -0.44
C ARG A 423 8.84 11.20 -0.16
N GLY A 424 9.91 11.90 0.22
CA GLY A 424 11.20 11.27 0.55
C GLY A 424 12.00 10.79 -0.67
N GLU A 425 11.57 11.17 -1.88
CA GLU A 425 12.24 10.88 -3.14
C GLU A 425 12.49 12.18 -3.92
N ASP A 426 13.62 12.24 -4.63
CA ASP A 426 13.95 13.36 -5.53
C ASP A 426 13.28 13.24 -6.91
N THR A 427 12.31 12.31 -7.06
CA THR A 427 11.71 11.99 -8.35
C THR A 427 10.48 12.85 -8.61
N GLU A 428 10.58 13.71 -9.61
CA GLU A 428 9.45 14.49 -10.12
C GLU A 428 8.40 13.57 -10.78
N LEU A 429 7.18 13.59 -10.23
CA LEU A 429 6.03 12.85 -10.73
C LEU A 429 5.37 13.57 -11.90
N LEU A 430 5.17 14.88 -11.74
CA LEU A 430 4.44 15.75 -12.65
C LEU A 430 4.90 17.20 -12.47
N SER A 431 4.95 17.97 -13.56
CA SER A 431 5.04 19.42 -13.53
C SER A 431 3.82 20.02 -14.23
N VAL A 432 3.25 21.07 -13.63
CA VAL A 432 2.11 21.83 -14.17
C VAL A 432 2.55 23.26 -14.43
N SER A 433 2.67 23.59 -15.71
CA SER A 433 3.04 24.92 -16.18
C SER A 433 1.83 25.88 -16.14
N PRO A 434 2.05 27.17 -15.86
CA PRO A 434 0.99 28.17 -15.92
C PRO A 434 0.52 28.38 -17.37
N VAL A 435 -0.76 28.14 -17.64
CA VAL A 435 -1.38 28.34 -18.96
C VAL A 435 -2.58 29.29 -18.80
N PRO A 436 -2.72 30.34 -19.63
CA PRO A 436 -3.77 31.33 -19.44
C PRO A 436 -5.15 30.72 -19.57
N ASN A 437 -6.06 31.09 -18.66
CA ASN A 437 -7.44 30.62 -18.62
C ASN A 437 -7.57 29.08 -18.51
N ALA A 438 -6.54 28.39 -18.04
CA ALA A 438 -6.57 26.95 -17.85
C ALA A 438 -6.89 26.58 -16.40
N LEU A 439 -7.85 25.67 -16.21
CA LEU A 439 -8.11 25.01 -14.93
C LEU A 439 -7.32 23.69 -14.88
N SER A 440 -6.26 23.66 -14.09
CA SER A 440 -5.53 22.42 -13.80
C SER A 440 -6.14 21.70 -12.60
N LEU A 441 -6.39 20.41 -12.76
CA LEU A 441 -6.87 19.51 -11.73
C LEU A 441 -5.82 18.42 -11.53
N VAL A 442 -5.39 18.19 -10.30
CA VAL A 442 -4.46 17.10 -9.95
C VAL A 442 -4.93 16.44 -8.68
N TYR A 443 -5.09 15.12 -8.71
CA TYR A 443 -5.34 14.33 -7.52
C TYR A 443 -4.02 14.04 -6.80
N ARG A 444 -3.94 14.38 -5.52
CA ARG A 444 -2.83 14.03 -4.64
C ARG A 444 -3.28 13.01 -3.61
N ASP A 445 -2.46 12.00 -3.39
CA ASP A 445 -2.55 11.10 -2.24
C ASP A 445 -1.73 11.66 -1.05
N ASP A 446 -1.72 10.92 0.06
CA ASP A 446 -1.05 11.29 1.30
C ASP A 446 0.49 11.27 1.21
N GLU A 447 1.07 10.68 0.16
CA GLU A 447 2.51 10.61 -0.12
C GLU A 447 2.97 11.53 -1.25
N THR A 448 2.06 12.30 -1.84
CA THR A 448 2.39 13.28 -2.89
C THR A 448 2.50 14.68 -2.31
N VAL A 449 3.69 15.26 -2.44
CA VAL A 449 4.00 16.65 -2.03
C VAL A 449 4.20 17.52 -3.26
N HIS A 450 4.02 18.83 -3.12
CA HIS A 450 4.20 19.75 -4.24
C HIS A 450 4.81 21.09 -3.81
N PHE A 451 5.41 21.77 -4.77
CA PHE A 451 5.92 23.12 -4.62
C PHE A 451 5.81 23.92 -5.91
N VAL A 452 5.78 25.25 -5.78
CA VAL A 452 5.86 26.19 -6.89
C VAL A 452 7.28 26.68 -7.01
N LYS A 453 7.91 26.41 -8.15
CA LYS A 453 9.31 26.76 -8.41
C LYS A 453 9.50 28.28 -8.35
N TYR A 454 10.65 28.69 -7.78
CA TYR A 454 11.06 30.09 -7.71
C TYR A 454 10.94 30.82 -9.05
N ILE A 455 10.21 31.94 -9.06
CA ILE A 455 10.09 32.81 -10.23
C ILE A 455 11.30 33.75 -10.28
N ASN A 456 12.09 33.61 -11.33
CA ASN A 456 13.32 34.38 -11.49
C ASN A 456 13.07 35.77 -12.10
N SER A 457 14.13 36.57 -12.15
CA SER A 457 14.12 37.95 -12.62
C SER A 457 13.96 38.10 -14.14
N GLN A 458 14.21 37.07 -14.94
CA GLN A 458 13.96 37.11 -16.40
C GLN A 458 12.49 37.33 -16.73
N ALA A 459 11.58 36.94 -15.83
CA ALA A 459 10.15 37.23 -15.98
C ALA A 459 9.86 38.75 -16.00
N LYS A 460 10.78 39.61 -15.56
CA LYS A 460 10.67 41.08 -15.69
C LYS A 460 10.95 41.58 -17.11
N SER A 461 11.88 40.94 -17.81
CA SER A 461 12.36 41.38 -19.13
C SER A 461 11.56 40.77 -20.28
N GLU A 462 11.20 39.49 -20.17
CA GLU A 462 10.54 38.74 -21.27
C GLU A 462 9.03 39.02 -21.33
N VAL A 463 8.40 39.36 -20.20
CA VAL A 463 6.95 39.66 -20.12
C VAL A 463 6.64 41.16 -20.34
N GLY A 464 7.67 41.98 -20.61
CA GLY A 464 7.55 43.38 -21.06
C GLY A 464 7.48 44.47 -19.97
N ALA A 465 7.85 45.70 -20.34
CA ALA A 465 8.10 46.87 -19.47
C ALA A 465 6.86 47.52 -18.81
N GLY A 466 5.74 46.80 -18.68
CA GLY A 466 4.58 47.20 -17.90
C GLY A 466 4.35 46.19 -16.78
N TRP A 467 4.91 46.45 -15.59
CA TRP A 467 4.69 45.65 -14.39
C TRP A 467 3.22 45.79 -13.90
N THR A 468 2.30 45.19 -14.65
CA THR A 468 0.86 45.11 -14.39
C THR A 468 0.30 43.70 -14.68
N ARG A 469 1.13 42.67 -14.85
CA ARG A 469 0.64 41.28 -15.06
C ARG A 469 1.30 40.30 -14.08
N PRO A 470 0.90 40.32 -12.80
CA PRO A 470 1.23 39.21 -11.90
C PRO A 470 0.64 37.89 -12.43
N LEU A 471 1.33 36.77 -12.18
CA LEU A 471 0.71 35.45 -12.23
C LEU A 471 -0.33 35.44 -11.10
N LEU A 472 -1.59 35.58 -11.49
CA LEU A 472 -2.72 35.53 -10.57
C LEU A 472 -3.26 34.12 -10.61
N ARG A 473 -3.40 33.53 -9.44
CA ARG A 473 -3.76 32.12 -9.31
C ARG A 473 -4.84 31.96 -8.26
N TYR A 474 -5.94 31.35 -8.66
CA TYR A 474 -6.88 30.79 -7.70
C TYR A 474 -6.40 29.39 -7.36
N ASP A 475 -5.99 29.21 -6.11
CA ASP A 475 -5.72 27.91 -5.53
C ASP A 475 -6.98 27.46 -4.79
N VAL A 476 -7.65 26.45 -5.34
CA VAL A 476 -8.77 25.77 -4.71
C VAL A 476 -8.30 24.38 -4.34
N LEU A 477 -8.00 24.18 -3.06
CA LEU A 477 -7.72 22.86 -2.52
C LEU A 477 -9.06 22.26 -2.10
N ILE A 478 -9.54 21.27 -2.85
CA ILE A 478 -10.73 20.50 -2.45
C ILE A 478 -10.22 19.32 -1.64
N GLY A 479 -10.36 19.45 -0.32
CA GLY A 479 -10.07 18.36 0.59
C GLY A 479 -11.18 17.32 0.47
N LEU A 480 -10.81 16.10 0.08
CA LEU A 480 -11.52 14.95 0.60
C LEU A 480 -11.19 14.94 2.10
N LEU A 481 -12.18 14.72 2.96
CA LEU A 481 -11.95 14.74 4.41
C LEU A 481 -10.65 14.00 4.76
N PRO A 482 -9.83 14.51 5.71
CA PRO A 482 -8.59 13.85 6.06
C PRO A 482 -8.88 12.39 6.45
N PRO A 483 -7.94 11.47 6.22
CA PRO A 483 -8.05 10.13 6.78
C PRO A 483 -8.34 10.23 8.28
N GLN A 484 -9.03 9.23 8.83
CA GLN A 484 -9.60 9.16 10.19
C GLN A 484 -8.68 9.55 11.37
N GLU A 485 -7.43 9.94 11.15
CA GLU A 485 -6.39 10.27 12.12
C GLU A 485 -6.71 11.50 13.01
N GLU A 486 -7.40 12.51 12.49
CA GLU A 486 -7.83 13.70 13.27
C GLU A 486 -9.23 13.56 13.89
N ALA A 487 -9.95 12.47 13.57
CA ALA A 487 -11.31 12.24 14.03
C ALA A 487 -11.36 12.16 15.57
N GLY A 488 -12.04 13.12 16.20
CA GLY A 488 -12.12 13.23 17.66
C GLY A 488 -10.92 13.92 18.34
N ARG A 489 -9.87 14.31 17.59
CA ARG A 489 -8.70 15.04 18.11
C ARG A 489 -8.67 16.53 17.73
N ALA A 490 -9.40 16.90 16.66
CA ALA A 490 -9.51 18.30 16.22
C ALA A 490 -10.25 19.19 17.25
N SER A 491 -9.95 20.49 17.24
CA SER A 491 -10.55 21.49 18.14
C SER A 491 -12.09 21.56 18.01
N GLY A 492 -12.62 21.36 16.80
CA GLY A 492 -14.06 21.28 16.54
C GLY A 492 -14.76 20.03 17.09
N CYS A 493 -14.01 19.00 17.51
CA CYS A 493 -14.55 17.80 18.13
C CYS A 493 -14.68 17.90 19.65
N GLN A 494 -14.18 18.98 20.28
CA GLN A 494 -14.31 19.18 21.72
C GLN A 494 -15.78 19.36 22.11
N GLY A 495 -16.30 18.40 22.90
CA GLY A 495 -17.69 18.40 23.35
C GLY A 495 -18.64 17.53 22.51
N CYS A 496 -18.14 16.87 21.46
CA CYS A 496 -18.93 15.94 20.66
C CYS A 496 -19.17 14.60 21.41
N PRO A 497 -20.42 14.08 21.49
CA PRO A 497 -20.72 12.80 22.14
C PRO A 497 -19.97 11.58 21.56
N GLY A 498 -19.56 11.67 20.28
CA GLY A 498 -18.81 10.62 19.56
C GLY A 498 -17.29 10.76 19.62
N GLN A 499 -16.75 11.76 20.31
CA GLN A 499 -15.32 12.09 20.31
C GLN A 499 -14.43 10.89 20.69
N ALA A 500 -14.79 10.17 21.75
CA ALA A 500 -14.03 8.99 22.21
C ALA A 500 -14.09 7.82 21.22
N LEU A 501 -15.21 7.67 20.49
CA LEU A 501 -15.39 6.63 19.48
C LEU A 501 -14.51 6.93 18.25
N CYS A 502 -14.53 8.17 17.78
CA CYS A 502 -13.71 8.63 16.66
C CYS A 502 -12.20 8.55 16.97
N GLN A 503 -11.77 8.90 18.20
CA GLN A 503 -10.38 8.75 18.63
C GLN A 503 -9.90 7.30 18.65
N SER A 504 -10.82 6.34 18.86
CA SER A 504 -10.51 4.91 18.91
C SER A 504 -10.36 4.24 17.53
N GLN A 505 -10.79 4.92 16.46
CA GLN A 505 -10.74 4.42 15.07
C GLN A 505 -9.64 5.08 14.22
N ALA A 506 -9.01 6.15 14.72
CA ALA A 506 -7.94 6.89 14.06
C ALA A 506 -6.67 6.03 13.81
N GLY A 507 -6.27 5.88 12.54
CA GLY A 507 -4.97 5.28 12.13
C GLY A 507 -5.00 3.83 11.64
N ARG A 508 -6.16 3.27 11.27
CA ARG A 508 -6.25 1.98 10.58
C ARG A 508 -6.52 2.21 9.10
N ASP A 509 -5.57 1.85 8.22
CA ASP A 509 -5.80 1.77 6.78
C ASP A 509 -6.67 0.51 6.51
N PRO A 510 -7.96 0.65 6.13
CA PRO A 510 -8.83 -0.49 5.90
C PRO A 510 -8.34 -1.39 4.76
N ALA A 511 -7.60 -0.84 3.79
CA ALA A 511 -7.01 -1.59 2.69
C ALA A 511 -5.79 -2.39 3.15
N GLN A 512 -4.95 -1.84 4.04
CA GLN A 512 -3.85 -2.57 4.66
C GLN A 512 -4.38 -3.65 5.62
N ASP A 513 -5.47 -3.39 6.36
CA ASP A 513 -6.13 -4.39 7.20
C ASP A 513 -6.68 -5.55 6.35
N ALA A 514 -7.35 -5.26 5.24
CA ALA A 514 -7.82 -6.27 4.29
C ALA A 514 -6.66 -7.11 3.71
N LEU A 515 -5.56 -6.46 3.34
CA LEU A 515 -4.33 -7.13 2.88
C LEU A 515 -3.77 -8.02 4.00
N ASN A 516 -3.66 -7.49 5.21
CA ASN A 516 -3.11 -8.20 6.36
C ASN A 516 -3.91 -9.47 6.68
N ILE A 517 -5.24 -9.42 6.64
CA ILE A 517 -6.10 -10.60 6.81
C ILE A 517 -5.79 -11.65 5.75
N ARG A 518 -5.70 -11.21 4.48
CA ARG A 518 -5.48 -12.10 3.35
C ARG A 518 -4.10 -12.75 3.40
N MET A 519 -3.08 -11.99 3.79
CA MET A 519 -1.70 -12.48 3.96
C MET A 519 -1.50 -13.32 5.24
N ARG A 520 -2.34 -13.17 6.27
CA ARG A 520 -2.36 -14.03 7.47
C ARG A 520 -2.93 -15.42 7.19
N ALA A 521 -3.81 -15.57 6.21
CA ALA A 521 -4.32 -16.87 5.77
C ALA A 521 -3.26 -17.75 5.07
N ILE A 522 -2.07 -17.19 4.80
CA ILE A 522 -0.94 -17.85 4.16
C ILE A 522 0.10 -18.19 5.22
N LYS A 523 0.39 -19.49 5.38
CA LYS A 523 1.28 -19.99 6.43
C LYS A 523 2.73 -19.55 6.23
N HIS A 524 3.27 -19.71 5.03
CA HIS A 524 4.64 -19.33 4.69
C HIS A 524 4.69 -18.44 3.46
N LYS A 525 5.45 -17.35 3.53
CA LYS A 525 5.64 -16.32 2.51
C LYS A 525 7.14 -16.21 2.21
N VAL A 526 7.55 -16.69 1.03
CA VAL A 526 8.96 -16.77 0.61
C VAL A 526 9.18 -15.83 -0.57
N ILE A 527 10.14 -14.91 -0.43
CA ILE A 527 10.48 -13.93 -1.46
C ILE A 527 11.73 -14.40 -2.20
N VAL A 528 11.72 -14.42 -3.52
CA VAL A 528 12.86 -14.82 -4.36
C VAL A 528 13.42 -13.58 -5.05
N MET A 529 14.68 -13.24 -4.75
CA MET A 529 15.33 -12.00 -5.24
C MET A 529 16.65 -12.30 -5.98
N SER A 530 17.06 -11.43 -6.91
CA SER A 530 18.35 -11.55 -7.61
C SER A 530 19.02 -10.23 -7.95
N GLY A 531 20.35 -10.19 -7.90
CA GLY A 531 21.15 -8.98 -8.07
C GLY A 531 21.11 -8.38 -9.47
N LYS A 532 21.04 -9.24 -10.49
CA LYS A 532 21.00 -8.88 -11.89
C LYS A 532 19.90 -9.65 -12.62
N GLY A 533 19.52 -9.14 -13.78
CA GLY A 533 18.67 -9.86 -14.73
C GLY A 533 19.43 -11.04 -15.35
N GLY A 534 18.71 -12.10 -15.74
CA GLY A 534 19.29 -13.25 -16.45
C GLY A 534 19.90 -14.36 -15.57
N VAL A 535 19.85 -14.25 -14.24
CA VAL A 535 20.38 -15.29 -13.33
C VAL A 535 19.48 -16.52 -13.17
N GLY A 536 18.28 -16.51 -13.76
CA GLY A 536 17.29 -17.59 -13.66
C GLY A 536 16.44 -17.58 -12.37
N LYS A 537 16.27 -16.42 -11.73
CA LYS A 537 15.42 -16.20 -10.54
C LYS A 537 13.99 -16.76 -10.70
N SER A 538 13.29 -16.38 -11.77
CA SER A 538 11.92 -16.84 -12.04
C SER A 538 11.85 -18.35 -12.25
N THR A 539 12.89 -18.95 -12.84
CA THR A 539 13.03 -20.41 -12.97
C THR A 539 13.14 -21.07 -11.60
N VAL A 540 13.97 -20.53 -10.70
CA VAL A 540 14.10 -21.03 -9.32
C VAL A 540 12.78 -20.89 -8.55
N ALA A 541 12.08 -19.76 -8.68
CA ALA A 541 10.77 -19.54 -8.07
C ALA A 541 9.71 -20.54 -8.56
N ALA A 542 9.62 -20.76 -9.88
CA ALA A 542 8.70 -21.71 -10.50
C ALA A 542 9.01 -23.17 -10.07
N CYS A 543 10.30 -23.57 -10.07
CA CYS A 543 10.70 -24.90 -9.62
C CYS A 543 10.39 -25.14 -8.14
N LEU A 544 10.63 -24.15 -7.28
CA LEU A 544 10.30 -24.21 -5.85
C LEU A 544 8.78 -24.39 -5.66
N ALA A 545 7.97 -23.56 -6.31
CA ALA A 545 6.52 -23.61 -6.20
C ALA A 545 5.94 -24.95 -6.68
N ALA A 546 6.38 -25.42 -7.86
CA ALA A 546 5.95 -26.69 -8.43
C ALA A 546 6.32 -27.89 -7.54
N ARG A 547 7.52 -27.88 -6.93
CA ARG A 547 7.95 -28.99 -6.06
C ARG A 547 7.18 -29.04 -4.74
N LEU A 548 6.87 -27.88 -4.16
CA LEU A 548 6.02 -27.80 -2.97
C LEU A 548 4.62 -28.34 -3.26
N ALA A 549 4.05 -28.02 -4.43
CA ALA A 549 2.75 -28.52 -4.86
C ALA A 549 2.75 -30.04 -5.10
N GLN A 550 3.78 -30.59 -5.75
CA GLN A 550 3.94 -32.05 -5.95
C GLN A 550 4.04 -32.83 -4.62
N ARG A 551 4.48 -32.20 -3.53
CA ARG A 551 4.50 -32.80 -2.19
C ARG A 551 3.17 -32.67 -1.44
N GLY A 552 2.11 -32.22 -2.12
CA GLY A 552 0.77 -32.10 -1.56
C GLY A 552 0.52 -30.84 -0.74
N SER A 553 1.42 -29.83 -0.81
CA SER A 553 1.15 -28.51 -0.20
C SER A 553 0.28 -27.65 -1.12
N THR A 554 -0.56 -26.79 -0.54
CA THR A 554 -1.25 -25.74 -1.28
C THR A 554 -0.30 -24.56 -1.52
N VAL A 555 -0.07 -24.22 -2.80
CA VAL A 555 0.97 -23.26 -3.19
C VAL A 555 0.44 -22.24 -4.17
N ALA A 556 0.89 -21.00 -4.03
CA ALA A 556 0.76 -19.98 -5.05
C ALA A 556 2.10 -19.34 -5.41
N ALA A 557 2.20 -18.86 -6.63
CA ALA A 557 3.31 -18.08 -7.16
C ALA A 557 2.80 -16.71 -7.62
N LEU A 558 3.42 -15.65 -7.12
CA LEU A 558 3.10 -14.26 -7.47
C LEU A 558 4.29 -13.66 -8.23
N ASP A 559 4.03 -13.16 -9.43
CA ASP A 559 5.00 -12.43 -10.25
C ASP A 559 4.84 -10.94 -10.03
N THR A 560 5.85 -10.30 -9.45
CA THR A 560 5.90 -8.84 -9.27
C THR A 560 6.83 -8.16 -10.28
N ASP A 561 7.40 -8.91 -11.23
CA ASP A 561 8.22 -8.37 -12.32
C ASP A 561 7.32 -7.87 -13.46
N ILE A 562 6.76 -6.67 -13.26
CA ILE A 562 5.74 -6.04 -14.11
C ILE A 562 6.19 -5.90 -15.58
N CYS A 563 7.48 -5.66 -15.82
CA CYS A 563 8.02 -5.35 -17.15
C CYS A 563 8.53 -6.60 -17.89
N GLY A 564 8.59 -7.77 -17.25
CA GLY A 564 9.10 -9.01 -17.84
C GLY A 564 8.48 -10.27 -17.22
N PRO A 565 7.14 -10.39 -17.19
CA PRO A 565 6.47 -11.47 -16.48
C PRO A 565 6.85 -12.83 -17.06
N SER A 566 7.47 -13.66 -16.24
CA SER A 566 8.06 -14.94 -16.68
C SER A 566 7.34 -16.14 -16.08
N LEU A 567 6.67 -15.97 -14.94
CA LEU A 567 5.99 -17.08 -14.24
C LEU A 567 4.81 -17.69 -15.02
N PRO A 568 3.96 -16.93 -15.74
CA PRO A 568 2.85 -17.52 -16.48
C PRO A 568 3.29 -18.56 -17.51
N THR A 569 4.36 -18.25 -18.24
CA THR A 569 4.95 -19.15 -19.23
C THR A 569 5.58 -20.36 -18.56
N LEU A 570 6.39 -20.16 -17.52
CA LEU A 570 7.07 -21.25 -16.80
C LEU A 570 6.10 -22.27 -16.17
N LEU A 571 4.91 -21.81 -15.75
CA LEU A 571 3.91 -22.63 -15.09
C LEU A 571 2.73 -23.03 -16.01
N ALA A 572 2.85 -22.82 -17.33
CA ALA A 572 1.86 -23.25 -18.32
C ALA A 572 0.47 -22.61 -18.16
N VAL A 573 0.41 -21.33 -17.79
CA VAL A 573 -0.84 -20.59 -17.57
C VAL A 573 -0.97 -19.34 -18.45
N SER A 574 -0.07 -19.12 -19.42
CA SER A 574 -0.10 -17.95 -20.30
C SER A 574 -1.40 -17.80 -21.11
N ASP A 575 -2.06 -18.92 -21.44
CA ASP A 575 -3.33 -18.93 -22.18
C ASP A 575 -4.57 -18.79 -21.27
N GLN A 576 -4.37 -18.59 -19.96
CA GLN A 576 -5.46 -18.45 -18.98
C GLN A 576 -5.57 -17.00 -18.50
N GLU A 577 -6.75 -16.41 -18.67
CA GLU A 577 -7.05 -15.06 -18.17
C GLU A 577 -7.39 -15.08 -16.66
N ILE A 578 -7.06 -13.97 -15.98
CA ILE A 578 -7.49 -13.76 -14.61
C ILE A 578 -8.99 -13.48 -14.61
N THR A 579 -9.75 -14.32 -13.91
CA THR A 579 -11.19 -14.10 -13.81
C THR A 579 -11.49 -13.07 -12.73
N ASN A 580 -12.08 -11.93 -13.12
CA ASN A 580 -12.55 -10.94 -12.16
C ASN A 580 -13.91 -11.37 -11.58
N SER A 581 -14.04 -11.35 -10.26
CA SER A 581 -15.28 -11.69 -9.56
C SER A 581 -15.68 -10.56 -8.61
N GLN A 582 -16.94 -10.53 -8.19
CA GLN A 582 -17.46 -9.61 -7.17
C GLN A 582 -16.70 -9.67 -5.81
N TRP A 583 -15.83 -10.66 -5.60
CA TRP A 583 -15.04 -10.84 -4.37
C TRP A 583 -13.52 -10.68 -4.59
N GLY A 584 -13.09 -10.34 -5.80
CA GLY A 584 -11.68 -10.16 -6.18
C GLY A 584 -11.21 -11.03 -7.34
N TRP A 585 -9.89 -11.06 -7.57
CA TRP A 585 -9.25 -11.75 -8.69
C TRP A 585 -9.05 -13.23 -8.42
N LEU A 586 -9.41 -14.06 -9.39
CA LEU A 586 -9.19 -15.50 -9.33
C LEU A 586 -7.95 -15.85 -10.17
N PRO A 587 -6.86 -16.29 -9.53
CA PRO A 587 -5.64 -16.61 -10.26
C PRO A 587 -5.81 -17.91 -11.05
N PRO A 588 -5.28 -18.01 -12.28
CA PRO A 588 -5.19 -19.26 -13.01
C PRO A 588 -4.41 -20.33 -12.22
N VAL A 589 -4.68 -21.60 -12.54
CA VAL A 589 -4.08 -22.75 -11.86
C VAL A 589 -3.26 -23.55 -12.86
N SER A 590 -2.00 -23.77 -12.53
CA SER A 590 -1.11 -24.59 -13.35
C SER A 590 -1.52 -26.07 -13.34
N PRO A 591 -1.11 -26.87 -14.34
CA PRO A 591 -1.36 -28.32 -14.35
C PRO A 591 -0.79 -29.05 -13.11
N CYS A 592 0.22 -28.49 -12.45
CA CYS A 592 0.78 -29.02 -11.20
C CYS A 592 0.09 -28.51 -9.92
N GLY A 593 -1.01 -27.76 -10.04
CA GLY A 593 -1.83 -27.30 -8.91
C GLY A 593 -1.34 -26.02 -8.24
N VAL A 594 -0.44 -25.26 -8.87
CA VAL A 594 0.05 -23.97 -8.34
C VAL A 594 -0.86 -22.85 -8.84
N LYS A 595 -1.37 -22.02 -7.94
CA LYS A 595 -2.09 -20.79 -8.31
C LYS A 595 -1.09 -19.72 -8.76
N VAL A 596 -1.29 -19.09 -9.91
CA VAL A 596 -0.32 -18.15 -10.48
C VAL A 596 -0.99 -16.80 -10.70
N LEU A 597 -0.37 -15.72 -10.27
CA LEU A 597 -0.80 -14.36 -10.61
C LEU A 597 0.38 -13.59 -11.18
N SER A 598 0.16 -12.88 -12.29
CA SER A 598 1.14 -12.01 -12.92
C SER A 598 0.43 -10.88 -13.65
N VAL A 599 1.14 -9.76 -13.84
CA VAL A 599 0.61 -8.58 -14.55
C VAL A 599 0.39 -8.90 -16.03
N GLY A 600 1.22 -9.78 -16.62
CA GLY A 600 1.09 -10.17 -18.02
C GLY A 600 -0.28 -10.77 -18.37
N SER A 601 -0.95 -11.40 -17.41
CA SER A 601 -2.30 -11.97 -17.56
C SER A 601 -3.43 -10.94 -17.40
N MET A 602 -3.12 -9.68 -17.05
CA MET A 602 -4.06 -8.56 -16.92
C MET A 602 -4.02 -7.61 -18.14
N LEU A 603 -3.07 -7.79 -19.06
CA LEU A 603 -2.87 -6.91 -20.21
C LEU A 603 -3.59 -7.47 -21.45
N PRO A 604 -4.17 -6.60 -22.29
CA PRO A 604 -4.90 -7.01 -23.49
C PRO A 604 -4.01 -7.61 -24.59
N SER A 605 -2.69 -7.43 -24.54
CA SER A 605 -1.72 -8.10 -25.43
C SER A 605 -0.34 -8.27 -24.78
N ALA A 606 0.39 -9.31 -25.17
CA ALA A 606 1.73 -9.63 -24.67
C ALA A 606 2.81 -8.59 -25.07
N ASP A 607 2.56 -7.82 -26.12
CA ASP A 607 3.46 -6.78 -26.65
C ASP A 607 3.10 -5.35 -26.20
N ALA A 608 2.07 -5.20 -25.34
CA ALA A 608 1.71 -3.89 -24.80
C ALA A 608 2.83 -3.37 -23.89
N ALA A 609 3.56 -2.34 -24.34
CA ALA A 609 4.58 -1.69 -23.53
C ALA A 609 3.93 -0.93 -22.37
N VAL A 610 4.02 -1.48 -21.16
CA VAL A 610 3.46 -0.87 -19.95
C VAL A 610 4.58 -0.19 -19.16
N ALA A 611 4.76 1.11 -19.40
CA ALA A 611 5.66 1.95 -18.62
C ALA A 611 4.93 2.49 -17.37
N LEU A 612 4.77 1.67 -16.33
CA LEU A 612 4.18 2.11 -15.04
C LEU A 612 5.25 2.80 -14.18
N ARG A 613 4.95 4.00 -13.65
CA ARG A 613 5.79 4.74 -12.69
C ARG A 613 5.61 4.21 -11.25
N GLY A 614 6.59 4.45 -10.37
CA GLY A 614 6.72 3.84 -9.02
C GLY A 614 5.45 3.76 -8.15
N PRO A 615 4.68 4.85 -7.97
CA PRO A 615 3.45 4.82 -7.17
C PRO A 615 2.38 3.87 -7.72
N ARG A 616 2.20 3.82 -9.05
CA ARG A 616 1.25 2.90 -9.71
C ARG A 616 1.68 1.44 -9.57
N LYS A 617 2.99 1.18 -9.62
CA LYS A 617 3.54 -0.17 -9.38
C LYS A 617 3.27 -0.63 -7.95
N THR A 618 3.44 0.26 -6.98
CA THR A 618 3.15 -0.02 -5.56
C THR A 618 1.66 -0.29 -5.34
N HIS A 619 0.78 0.50 -5.94
CA HIS A 619 -0.66 0.26 -5.90
C HIS A 619 -1.03 -1.08 -6.54
N LEU A 620 -0.43 -1.42 -7.68
CA LEU A 620 -0.68 -2.69 -8.36
C LEU A 620 -0.24 -3.90 -7.53
N VAL A 621 0.95 -3.86 -6.91
CA VAL A 621 1.42 -4.92 -6.00
C VAL A 621 0.51 -5.03 -4.77
N ARG A 622 0.05 -3.90 -4.21
CA ARG A 622 -0.92 -3.87 -3.11
C ARG A 622 -2.23 -4.56 -3.52
N SER A 623 -2.78 -4.24 -4.69
CA SER A 623 -4.00 -4.88 -5.20
C SER A 623 -3.79 -6.36 -5.52
N MET A 624 -2.62 -6.78 -6.03
CA MET A 624 -2.32 -8.20 -6.24
C MET A 624 -2.32 -9.01 -4.95
N LEU A 625 -1.80 -8.44 -3.85
CA LEU A 625 -1.84 -9.10 -2.54
C LEU A 625 -3.25 -9.04 -1.93
N ARG A 626 -3.93 -7.89 -1.99
CA ARG A 626 -5.21 -7.61 -1.34
C ARG A 626 -6.43 -8.19 -2.07
N ASP A 627 -6.45 -8.15 -3.40
CA ASP A 627 -7.67 -8.43 -4.19
C ASP A 627 -7.66 -9.83 -4.80
N THR A 628 -6.52 -10.54 -4.81
CA THR A 628 -6.43 -11.93 -5.32
C THR A 628 -6.91 -12.98 -4.33
N LEU A 629 -7.88 -13.80 -4.71
CA LEU A 629 -8.46 -14.86 -3.89
C LEU A 629 -7.52 -16.08 -3.81
N TRP A 630 -6.47 -15.94 -3.00
CA TRP A 630 -5.46 -16.97 -2.75
C TRP A 630 -6.01 -18.21 -2.04
N GLY A 631 -6.97 -18.02 -1.14
CA GLY A 631 -7.42 -19.04 -0.19
C GLY A 631 -6.37 -19.36 0.88
N ARG A 632 -6.53 -20.49 1.61
CA ARG A 632 -5.56 -20.97 2.60
C ARG A 632 -4.42 -21.65 1.88
N LEU A 633 -3.23 -21.07 1.98
CA LEU A 633 -2.02 -21.56 1.34
C LEU A 633 -0.99 -21.98 2.39
N ASN A 634 -0.34 -23.11 2.16
CA ASN A 634 0.85 -23.47 2.90
C ASN A 634 2.01 -22.56 2.50
N TYR A 635 2.15 -22.24 1.21
CA TYR A 635 3.25 -21.41 0.69
C TYR A 635 2.78 -20.40 -0.37
N LEU A 636 3.24 -19.16 -0.23
CA LEU A 636 3.23 -18.14 -1.27
C LEU A 636 4.68 -17.84 -1.68
N VAL A 637 5.03 -18.10 -2.93
CA VAL A 637 6.34 -17.80 -3.52
C VAL A 637 6.22 -16.52 -4.33
N ILE A 638 6.97 -15.48 -3.96
CA ILE A 638 6.92 -14.16 -4.60
C ILE A 638 8.19 -13.98 -5.43
N ASP A 639 8.03 -13.88 -6.75
CA ASP A 639 9.10 -13.58 -7.69
C ASP A 639 9.20 -12.07 -7.91
N THR A 640 10.37 -11.49 -7.62
CA THR A 640 10.58 -10.03 -7.65
C THR A 640 11.40 -9.59 -8.86
N PRO A 641 11.33 -8.34 -9.34
CA PRO A 641 12.23 -7.88 -10.41
C PRO A 641 13.73 -7.94 -10.02
N PRO A 642 14.65 -7.92 -11.00
CA PRO A 642 16.09 -7.92 -10.70
C PRO A 642 16.56 -6.58 -10.10
N GLY A 643 17.57 -6.61 -9.24
CA GLY A 643 18.25 -5.41 -8.71
C GLY A 643 17.76 -4.94 -7.33
N THR A 644 17.77 -3.63 -7.09
CA THR A 644 17.21 -2.99 -5.88
C THR A 644 16.15 -1.99 -6.30
N SER A 645 15.04 -2.49 -6.81
CA SER A 645 13.94 -1.69 -7.35
C SER A 645 12.87 -1.38 -6.31
N ASP A 646 11.98 -0.44 -6.61
CA ASP A 646 10.93 0.05 -5.70
C ASP A 646 9.98 -1.06 -5.25
N GLU A 647 9.75 -2.07 -6.10
CA GLU A 647 8.90 -3.23 -5.79
C GLU A 647 9.41 -4.02 -4.58
N HIS A 648 10.73 -4.09 -4.37
CA HIS A 648 11.32 -4.72 -3.18
C HIS A 648 11.01 -3.96 -1.90
N LEU A 649 11.03 -2.62 -1.96
CA LEU A 649 10.71 -1.76 -0.83
C LEU A 649 9.21 -1.80 -0.53
N SER A 650 8.38 -1.78 -1.57
CA SER A 650 6.92 -1.90 -1.46
C SER A 650 6.50 -3.24 -0.87
N LEU A 651 7.08 -4.36 -1.31
CA LEU A 651 6.83 -5.67 -0.70
C LEU A 651 7.25 -5.72 0.77
N ALA A 652 8.43 -5.19 1.11
CA ALA A 652 8.91 -5.14 2.50
C ALA A 652 8.00 -4.29 3.41
N ARG A 653 7.45 -3.18 2.88
CA ARG A 653 6.48 -2.32 3.58
C ARG A 653 5.13 -3.01 3.75
N LEU A 654 4.54 -3.51 2.66
CA LEU A 654 3.20 -4.12 2.64
C LEU A 654 3.12 -5.39 3.48
N LEU A 655 4.19 -6.20 3.52
CA LEU A 655 4.23 -7.45 4.27
C LEU A 655 4.73 -7.30 5.72
N ARG A 656 5.10 -6.10 6.17
CA ARG A 656 5.69 -5.83 7.49
C ARG A 656 4.88 -6.44 8.64
N ASP A 657 3.57 -6.25 8.62
CA ASP A 657 2.65 -6.69 9.69
C ASP A 657 2.33 -8.19 9.63
N THR A 658 2.60 -8.83 8.49
CA THR A 658 2.31 -10.25 8.26
C THR A 658 3.54 -11.14 8.36
N ARG A 659 4.72 -10.52 8.58
CA ARG A 659 6.04 -11.12 8.79
C ARG A 659 6.37 -12.20 7.75
N PRO A 660 6.95 -11.85 6.59
CA PRO A 660 7.43 -12.87 5.65
C PRO A 660 8.54 -13.72 6.29
N ASP A 661 8.56 -15.02 5.99
CA ASP A 661 9.52 -15.98 6.56
C ASP A 661 10.97 -15.66 6.14
N GLY A 662 11.12 -15.13 4.92
CA GLY A 662 12.36 -14.50 4.47
C GLY A 662 12.61 -14.57 2.97
N VAL A 663 13.85 -14.28 2.61
CA VAL A 663 14.32 -14.09 1.23
C VAL A 663 15.27 -15.22 0.82
N VAL A 664 15.04 -15.77 -0.37
CA VAL A 664 15.98 -16.64 -1.10
C VAL A 664 16.68 -15.81 -2.18
N LEU A 665 18.01 -15.70 -2.07
CA LEU A 665 18.83 -14.95 -3.03
C LEU A 665 19.31 -15.88 -4.15
N VAL A 666 19.12 -15.50 -5.40
CA VAL A 666 19.58 -16.26 -6.58
C VAL A 666 20.75 -15.53 -7.24
N THR A 667 21.85 -16.26 -7.47
CA THR A 667 23.08 -15.74 -8.08
C THR A 667 23.66 -16.73 -9.10
N THR A 668 24.54 -16.29 -10.00
CA THR A 668 25.33 -17.17 -10.87
C THR A 668 26.82 -17.15 -10.50
N PRO A 669 27.65 -18.13 -10.94
CA PRO A 669 29.09 -18.07 -10.75
C PRO A 669 29.71 -16.77 -11.28
N GLN A 670 29.22 -16.24 -12.41
CA GLN A 670 29.76 -15.03 -13.03
C GLN A 670 29.60 -13.78 -12.14
N ASP A 671 28.56 -13.74 -11.31
CA ASP A 671 28.35 -12.68 -10.31
C ASP A 671 29.35 -12.75 -9.15
N LEU A 672 30.01 -13.88 -8.99
CA LEU A 672 30.87 -14.23 -7.85
C LEU A 672 32.36 -14.22 -8.20
N VAL A 673 32.73 -14.19 -9.48
CA VAL A 673 34.09 -14.49 -9.98
C VAL A 673 35.09 -13.32 -9.92
N CYS A 674 34.67 -12.07 -9.73
CA CYS A 674 35.62 -10.96 -9.61
C CYS A 674 36.15 -10.81 -8.16
N GLY A 675 37.14 -11.63 -7.80
CA GLY A 675 37.91 -11.49 -6.56
C GLY A 675 39.24 -12.25 -6.55
N LEU A 676 39.67 -12.78 -7.70
CA LEU A 676 40.83 -13.67 -7.82
C LEU A 676 41.81 -13.13 -8.86
N SER A 677 42.39 -11.96 -8.60
CA SER A 677 43.75 -11.55 -9.02
C SER A 677 44.03 -10.12 -8.55
N CYS A 678 45.18 -9.91 -7.88
CA CYS A 678 45.73 -8.66 -7.33
C CYS A 678 45.18 -8.12 -5.98
N PRO A 679 46.01 -8.09 -4.91
CA PRO A 679 45.69 -7.44 -3.62
C PRO A 679 45.73 -5.90 -3.61
N THR A 680 45.96 -5.23 -4.74
CA THR A 680 46.32 -3.79 -4.74
C THR A 680 45.55 -2.90 -5.72
N GLU A 681 44.51 -3.38 -6.40
CA GLU A 681 43.68 -2.52 -7.25
C GLU A 681 42.23 -2.53 -6.82
N ARG A 682 41.67 -1.33 -6.63
CA ARG A 682 40.23 -1.08 -6.52
C ARG A 682 39.58 -1.46 -7.85
N VAL A 683 39.31 -2.75 -8.04
CA VAL A 683 38.52 -3.23 -9.16
C VAL A 683 37.05 -3.10 -8.79
N THR A 684 36.33 -2.25 -9.52
CA THR A 684 34.87 -2.26 -9.66
C THR A 684 34.46 -3.64 -10.17
N SER A 685 34.02 -4.51 -9.28
CA SER A 685 33.92 -5.95 -9.51
C SER A 685 32.50 -6.46 -9.17
N THR A 686 32.00 -7.41 -9.96
CA THR A 686 30.63 -7.97 -9.94
C THR A 686 30.16 -8.56 -8.60
N THR A 687 31.04 -8.82 -7.62
CA THR A 687 30.65 -9.21 -6.26
C THR A 687 29.92 -8.11 -5.48
N GLY A 688 29.96 -6.86 -5.95
CA GLY A 688 29.23 -5.74 -5.33
C GLY A 688 27.71 -5.90 -5.37
N VAL A 689 27.15 -6.65 -6.34
CA VAL A 689 25.70 -6.71 -6.54
C VAL A 689 25.00 -7.57 -5.48
N VAL A 690 25.51 -8.78 -5.22
CA VAL A 690 24.98 -9.65 -4.15
C VAL A 690 25.16 -8.99 -2.78
N ARG A 691 26.29 -8.33 -2.53
CA ARG A 691 26.54 -7.60 -1.27
C ARG A 691 25.57 -6.43 -1.06
N ARG A 692 25.24 -5.68 -2.11
CA ARG A 692 24.23 -4.61 -2.07
C ARG A 692 22.85 -5.16 -1.74
N GLN A 693 22.46 -6.30 -2.30
CA GLN A 693 21.17 -6.93 -1.98
C GLN A 693 21.07 -7.45 -0.56
N VAL A 694 22.13 -8.08 -0.06
CA VAL A 694 22.20 -8.49 1.35
C VAL A 694 22.09 -7.29 2.28
N THR A 695 22.78 -6.19 1.94
CA THR A 695 22.71 -4.94 2.70
C THR A 695 21.29 -4.35 2.66
N PHE A 696 20.63 -4.40 1.50
CA PHE A 696 19.23 -3.98 1.35
C PHE A 696 18.32 -4.79 2.29
N CYS A 697 18.34 -6.14 2.22
CA CYS A 697 17.51 -7.00 3.05
C CYS A 697 17.68 -6.72 4.54
N ARG A 698 18.93 -6.53 4.99
CA ARG A 698 19.24 -6.17 6.38
C ARG A 698 18.69 -4.81 6.79
N LYS A 699 18.76 -3.80 5.90
CA LYS A 699 18.22 -2.44 6.17
C LYS A 699 16.70 -2.42 6.25
N VAL A 700 16.00 -3.19 5.40
CA VAL A 700 14.53 -3.25 5.39
C VAL A 700 13.95 -4.26 6.39
N GLY A 701 14.79 -4.97 7.14
CA GLY A 701 14.36 -5.92 8.17
C GLY A 701 13.87 -7.27 7.63
N LEU A 702 14.24 -7.64 6.40
CA LEU A 702 13.90 -8.94 5.82
C LEU A 702 14.94 -10.00 6.22
N ASN A 703 14.46 -11.12 6.77
CA ASN A 703 15.30 -12.27 7.08
C ASN A 703 15.80 -12.94 5.79
N ILE A 704 17.08 -13.31 5.72
CA ILE A 704 17.63 -14.02 4.56
C ILE A 704 17.65 -15.51 4.89
N ILE A 705 16.85 -16.30 4.18
CA ILE A 705 16.77 -17.76 4.34
C ILE A 705 18.06 -18.40 3.83
N GLY A 706 18.59 -17.90 2.71
CA GLY A 706 19.87 -18.33 2.17
C GLY A 706 20.04 -18.00 0.68
N MET A 707 21.16 -18.46 0.11
CA MET A 707 21.55 -18.17 -1.28
C MET A 707 21.58 -19.44 -2.14
N VAL A 708 21.09 -19.37 -3.38
CA VAL A 708 21.15 -20.42 -4.40
C VAL A 708 22.06 -19.97 -5.54
N GLU A 709 23.04 -20.80 -5.86
CA GLU A 709 23.91 -20.61 -7.04
C GLU A 709 23.29 -21.35 -8.23
N ASN A 710 22.86 -20.62 -9.26
CA ASN A 710 22.24 -21.18 -10.46
C ASN A 710 23.23 -21.20 -11.63
N MET A 711 23.01 -22.11 -12.59
CA MET A 711 23.83 -22.26 -13.81
C MET A 711 25.31 -22.57 -13.54
N ALA A 712 25.61 -23.32 -12.48
CA ALA A 712 26.99 -23.54 -12.05
C ALA A 712 27.78 -24.49 -12.95
N GLU A 713 27.16 -25.60 -13.34
CA GLU A 713 27.79 -26.66 -14.13
C GLU A 713 26.86 -27.12 -15.25
N PHE A 714 27.40 -27.47 -16.40
CA PHE A 714 26.69 -28.12 -17.50
C PHE A 714 27.16 -29.56 -17.64
N GLU A 715 26.23 -30.52 -17.57
CA GLU A 715 26.53 -31.94 -17.82
C GLU A 715 26.21 -32.28 -19.29
N CYS A 716 27.21 -32.72 -20.08
CA CYS A 716 26.93 -33.10 -21.47
C CYS A 716 25.92 -34.25 -21.50
N PRO A 717 24.81 -34.14 -22.24
CA PRO A 717 23.88 -35.25 -22.46
C PRO A 717 24.55 -36.45 -23.15
N CYS A 718 25.63 -36.19 -23.90
CA CYS A 718 26.37 -37.14 -24.72
C CYS A 718 27.32 -38.06 -23.94
N CYS A 719 28.15 -37.48 -23.05
CA CYS A 719 29.26 -38.15 -22.39
C CYS A 719 29.21 -38.07 -20.86
N LYS A 720 28.21 -37.38 -20.29
CA LYS A 720 28.04 -37.17 -18.84
C LYS A 720 29.17 -36.40 -18.14
N GLU A 721 30.08 -35.81 -18.90
CA GLU A 721 31.13 -34.93 -18.39
C GLU A 721 30.55 -33.58 -17.96
N ARG A 722 31.01 -33.05 -16.83
CA ARG A 722 30.53 -31.80 -16.24
C ARG A 722 31.54 -30.68 -16.47
N TYR A 723 31.05 -29.54 -16.96
CA TYR A 723 31.87 -28.37 -17.26
C TYR A 723 31.34 -27.13 -16.51
N PRO A 724 32.19 -26.39 -15.78
CA PRO A 724 31.80 -25.11 -15.21
C PRO A 724 31.67 -24.06 -16.32
N VAL A 725 30.43 -23.73 -16.71
CA VAL A 725 30.13 -22.91 -17.89
C VAL A 725 30.64 -21.47 -17.74
N LEU A 726 30.57 -20.92 -16.53
CA LEU A 726 30.86 -19.50 -16.25
C LEU A 726 32.16 -19.29 -15.44
N GLY A 727 33.05 -20.30 -15.41
CA GLY A 727 34.42 -20.16 -14.93
C GLY A 727 34.56 -19.92 -13.43
N GLY A 728 34.30 -20.94 -12.60
CA GLY A 728 34.65 -20.93 -11.17
C GLY A 728 33.82 -21.93 -10.37
N THR A 729 34.47 -22.67 -9.46
CA THR A 729 33.80 -23.53 -8.48
C THR A 729 34.03 -23.01 -7.05
N GLY A 730 33.01 -23.14 -6.20
CA GLY A 730 33.06 -22.74 -4.78
C GLY A 730 33.05 -21.22 -4.51
N ALA A 731 32.71 -20.39 -5.50
CA ALA A 731 32.64 -18.94 -5.31
C ALA A 731 31.43 -18.54 -4.44
N ALA A 732 30.29 -19.21 -4.62
CA ALA A 732 29.10 -18.98 -3.80
C ALA A 732 29.31 -19.41 -2.35
N GLU A 733 30.00 -20.53 -2.11
CA GLU A 733 30.34 -21.02 -0.77
C GLU A 733 31.20 -20.02 0.00
N ARG A 734 32.24 -19.46 -0.66
CA ARG A 734 33.09 -18.42 -0.04
C ARG A 734 32.32 -17.14 0.26
N LEU A 735 31.51 -16.66 -0.69
CA LEU A 735 30.72 -15.45 -0.48
C LEU A 735 29.64 -15.64 0.61
N ALA A 736 29.00 -16.80 0.65
CA ALA A 736 28.04 -17.20 1.67
C ALA A 736 28.69 -17.16 3.07
N ALA A 737 29.90 -17.73 3.20
CA ALA A 737 30.68 -17.70 4.44
C ALA A 737 31.08 -16.26 4.83
N ASP A 738 31.59 -15.46 3.89
CA ASP A 738 31.98 -14.06 4.14
C ASP A 738 30.81 -13.19 4.62
N LEU A 739 29.60 -13.45 4.11
CA LEU A 739 28.40 -12.67 4.43
C LEU A 739 27.62 -13.24 5.61
N GLY A 740 27.97 -14.42 6.11
CA GLY A 740 27.25 -15.10 7.19
C GLY A 740 25.85 -15.55 6.77
N ILE A 741 25.69 -16.03 5.54
CA ILE A 741 24.42 -16.49 4.96
C ILE A 741 24.57 -17.96 4.54
N PRO A 742 23.58 -18.85 4.76
CA PRO A 742 23.71 -20.24 4.33
C PRO A 742 23.61 -20.37 2.80
N LEU A 743 24.50 -21.17 2.21
CA LEU A 743 24.36 -21.63 0.83
C LEU A 743 23.36 -22.79 0.81
N LEU A 744 22.25 -22.57 0.12
CA LEU A 744 21.10 -23.46 0.04
C LEU A 744 21.30 -24.60 -0.97
N GLY A 745 22.06 -24.33 -2.02
CA GLY A 745 22.38 -25.32 -3.04
C GLY A 745 22.88 -24.69 -4.32
N THR A 746 23.39 -25.57 -5.19
CA THR A 746 23.95 -25.21 -6.49
C THR A 746 23.20 -25.98 -7.59
N LEU A 747 22.67 -25.27 -8.59
CA LEU A 747 21.88 -25.82 -9.68
C LEU A 747 22.68 -25.84 -11.00
N PRO A 748 22.63 -26.95 -11.76
CA PRO A 748 23.29 -27.04 -13.05
C PRO A 748 22.54 -26.22 -14.12
N LEU A 749 23.25 -25.79 -15.16
CA LEU A 749 22.64 -25.31 -16.39
C LEU A 749 22.11 -26.51 -17.18
N ASP A 750 20.79 -26.57 -17.35
CA ASP A 750 20.11 -27.69 -17.98
C ASP A 750 19.35 -27.25 -19.25
N PRO A 751 19.87 -27.51 -20.46
CA PRO A 751 19.22 -27.09 -21.69
C PRO A 751 17.82 -27.69 -21.86
N ALA A 752 17.56 -28.89 -21.33
CA ALA A 752 16.25 -29.51 -21.44
C ALA A 752 15.21 -28.80 -20.55
N LEU A 753 15.63 -28.21 -19.43
CA LEU A 753 14.79 -27.29 -18.66
C LEU A 753 14.53 -26.01 -19.46
N ALA A 754 15.55 -25.40 -20.07
CA ALA A 754 15.40 -24.18 -20.87
C ALA A 754 14.42 -24.36 -22.04
N THR A 755 14.55 -25.41 -22.84
CA THR A 755 13.64 -25.71 -23.96
C THR A 755 12.20 -25.97 -23.48
N ARG A 756 12.04 -26.51 -22.27
CA ARG A 756 10.71 -26.73 -21.66
C ARG A 756 10.13 -25.47 -21.04
N CYS A 757 10.96 -24.55 -20.54
CA CYS A 757 10.54 -23.21 -20.14
C CYS A 757 10.00 -22.43 -21.34
N GLU A 758 10.68 -22.50 -22.49
CA GLU A 758 10.26 -21.83 -23.74
C GLU A 758 8.94 -22.40 -24.32
N SER A 759 8.71 -23.70 -24.15
CA SER A 759 7.48 -24.38 -24.59
C SER A 759 6.38 -24.44 -23.53
N GLY A 760 6.52 -23.71 -22.42
CA GLY A 760 5.55 -23.69 -21.31
C GLY A 760 5.36 -25.03 -20.59
N SER A 761 6.25 -25.99 -20.78
CA SER A 761 6.15 -27.37 -20.29
C SER A 761 7.13 -27.66 -19.14
N ALA A 762 7.70 -26.63 -18.51
CA ALA A 762 8.72 -26.78 -17.46
C ALA A 762 8.19 -27.54 -16.22
N HIS A 763 6.90 -27.44 -15.91
CA HIS A 763 6.25 -28.19 -14.82
C HIS A 763 6.38 -29.72 -14.97
N ASN A 764 6.50 -30.24 -16.20
CA ASN A 764 6.67 -31.66 -16.51
C ASN A 764 8.14 -32.14 -16.44
N TYR A 765 9.09 -31.24 -16.19
CA TYR A 765 10.52 -31.57 -16.14
C TYR A 765 11.03 -32.00 -14.75
N LEU A 766 10.21 -31.80 -13.71
CA LEU A 766 10.51 -32.14 -12.32
C LEU A 766 10.14 -33.60 -11.96
N GLY A 767 10.33 -34.53 -12.91
CA GLY A 767 10.17 -35.98 -12.69
C GLY A 767 11.51 -36.68 -12.39
N PRO A 768 11.47 -37.92 -11.83
CA PRO A 768 12.58 -38.70 -11.21
C PRO A 768 13.94 -38.81 -11.92
N GLU A 769 14.05 -38.33 -13.16
CA GLU A 769 15.18 -38.60 -14.05
C GLU A 769 15.94 -37.35 -14.52
N SER A 770 15.53 -36.13 -14.15
CA SER A 770 16.20 -34.92 -14.63
C SER A 770 17.46 -34.54 -13.82
N ASN A 771 18.45 -33.94 -14.49
CA ASN A 771 19.70 -33.52 -13.83
C ASN A 771 19.46 -32.39 -12.82
N THR A 772 18.52 -31.51 -13.12
CA THR A 772 18.03 -30.49 -12.19
C THR A 772 17.35 -31.12 -10.97
N GLU A 773 16.59 -32.20 -11.13
CA GLU A 773 16.01 -32.93 -10.00
C GLU A 773 17.06 -33.71 -9.18
N ARG A 774 18.11 -34.27 -9.79
CA ARG A 774 19.23 -34.85 -9.02
C ARG A 774 19.99 -33.80 -8.22
N ALA A 775 20.14 -32.58 -8.73
CA ALA A 775 20.72 -31.47 -7.97
C ALA A 775 19.79 -31.03 -6.82
N LEU A 776 18.48 -30.94 -7.08
CA LEU A 776 17.43 -30.67 -6.09
C LEU A 776 17.05 -31.88 -5.19
N GLY A 777 17.58 -33.07 -5.46
CA GLY A 777 17.21 -34.34 -4.83
C GLY A 777 18.39 -35.04 -4.16
N SER A 778 19.63 -34.69 -4.50
CA SER A 778 20.83 -35.09 -3.78
C SER A 778 20.83 -34.44 -2.39
N SER A 779 21.39 -35.14 -1.41
CA SER A 779 21.15 -35.01 0.04
C SER A 779 21.33 -33.62 0.67
N HIS A 780 21.76 -32.60 -0.06
CA HIS A 780 21.92 -31.21 0.39
C HIS A 780 20.64 -30.38 0.19
N CYS A 781 19.79 -30.73 -0.78
CA CYS A 781 18.47 -30.09 -0.92
C CYS A 781 17.39 -30.78 -0.07
N LEU A 782 17.65 -32.03 0.37
CA LEU A 782 16.92 -32.66 1.47
C LEU A 782 17.07 -31.83 2.75
N VAL A 783 18.26 -31.25 2.97
CA VAL A 783 18.53 -30.25 4.00
C VAL A 783 17.79 -28.94 3.70
N LEU A 784 17.62 -28.50 2.45
CA LEU A 784 16.79 -27.32 2.16
C LEU A 784 15.35 -27.46 2.70
N VAL A 785 14.71 -28.60 2.43
CA VAL A 785 13.31 -28.86 2.82
C VAL A 785 13.21 -29.25 4.30
N LEU A 786 14.15 -30.04 4.84
CA LEU A 786 14.21 -30.30 6.28
C LEU A 786 14.56 -29.04 7.09
N THR A 787 15.41 -28.15 6.59
CA THR A 787 15.87 -26.93 7.29
C THR A 787 14.82 -25.84 7.18
N LEU A 788 14.11 -25.72 6.06
CA LEU A 788 12.87 -24.93 5.98
C LEU A 788 11.83 -25.46 6.97
N VAL A 789 11.62 -26.77 7.08
CA VAL A 789 10.64 -27.36 8.02
C VAL A 789 11.10 -27.29 9.49
N LEU A 790 12.40 -27.38 9.77
CA LEU A 790 12.98 -27.34 11.13
C LEU A 790 13.19 -25.93 11.67
N LEU A 791 13.43 -24.92 10.82
CA LEU A 791 13.53 -23.51 11.25
C LEU A 791 12.16 -22.85 11.47
N LEU A 792 11.06 -23.50 11.04
CA LEU A 792 9.70 -22.95 11.10
C LEU A 792 8.82 -23.53 12.24
N LEU A 793 9.38 -24.30 13.18
CA LEU A 793 8.66 -24.83 14.36
C LEU A 793 9.26 -24.33 15.69
N PRO A 794 8.46 -23.86 16.68
CA PRO A 794 8.92 -23.71 18.05
C PRO A 794 9.20 -25.10 18.69
N PRO A 795 10.08 -25.18 19.71
CA PRO A 795 10.78 -26.42 20.10
C PRO A 795 9.96 -27.48 20.88
N VAL A 796 8.67 -27.72 20.59
CA VAL A 796 7.82 -28.61 21.44
C VAL A 796 7.15 -29.81 20.75
N ALA A 797 7.18 -30.01 19.44
CA ALA A 797 6.46 -31.16 18.84
C ALA A 797 7.30 -31.93 17.80
N VAL A 798 8.19 -32.81 18.28
CA VAL A 798 9.10 -33.61 17.43
C VAL A 798 8.72 -35.10 17.37
N ALA A 799 7.76 -35.59 18.17
CA ALA A 799 7.54 -37.03 18.30
C ALA A 799 6.54 -37.66 17.29
N ASP A 800 5.50 -36.94 16.85
CA ASP A 800 4.38 -37.58 16.15
C ASP A 800 4.50 -37.62 14.61
N VAL A 801 5.37 -36.79 14.02
CA VAL A 801 5.46 -36.62 12.55
C VAL A 801 6.28 -37.75 11.88
N VAL A 802 7.18 -38.39 12.62
CA VAL A 802 8.13 -39.38 12.06
C VAL A 802 7.45 -40.71 11.66
N ALA A 803 6.26 -41.02 12.18
CA ALA A 803 5.61 -42.32 11.95
C ALA A 803 4.79 -42.41 10.65
N SER A 804 4.40 -41.29 10.04
CA SER A 804 3.46 -41.29 8.88
C SER A 804 4.15 -41.34 7.50
N ALA A 805 5.48 -41.18 7.43
CA ALA A 805 6.18 -40.83 6.19
C ALA A 805 6.66 -42.01 5.32
N LEU A 806 6.32 -43.26 5.65
CA LEU A 806 6.78 -44.45 4.92
C LEU A 806 5.61 -45.30 4.40
N GLY A 807 5.13 -44.99 3.20
CA GLY A 807 4.18 -45.82 2.44
C GLY A 807 4.32 -45.59 0.92
N PRO A 808 4.17 -46.63 0.06
CA PRO A 808 4.55 -46.54 -1.35
C PRO A 808 3.45 -45.96 -2.27
N LEU A 809 3.94 -45.40 -3.37
CA LEU A 809 3.26 -44.59 -4.40
C LEU A 809 2.20 -45.35 -5.20
N GLY A 810 1.04 -44.71 -5.40
CA GLY A 810 0.02 -45.07 -6.39
C GLY A 810 -0.90 -43.89 -6.69
N GLY A 811 -1.15 -43.66 -7.98
CA GLY A 811 -2.15 -42.78 -8.63
C GLY A 811 -2.78 -41.62 -7.82
N VAL A 812 -2.58 -40.39 -8.31
CA VAL A 812 -3.16 -39.16 -7.75
C VAL A 812 -4.69 -39.27 -7.60
N ARG A 813 -5.13 -39.45 -6.35
CA ARG A 813 -6.44 -39.06 -5.82
C ARG A 813 -6.17 -38.20 -4.59
N TYR A 814 -6.95 -37.14 -4.39
CA TYR A 814 -6.90 -36.29 -3.19
C TYR A 814 -7.12 -37.15 -1.93
N HIS A 815 -6.05 -37.68 -1.33
CA HIS A 815 -6.10 -38.58 -0.18
C HIS A 815 -5.80 -37.88 1.17
N ASN A 816 -5.77 -36.55 1.21
CA ASN A 816 -5.53 -35.79 2.44
C ASN A 816 -6.68 -34.82 2.77
N CYS A 817 -7.88 -35.36 2.83
CA CYS A 817 -9.10 -34.66 3.19
C CYS A 817 -9.20 -34.60 4.75
N SER A 818 -9.23 -33.41 5.38
CA SER A 818 -9.51 -33.18 6.82
C SER A 818 -10.88 -32.51 7.10
N CYS A 819 -11.86 -33.21 7.69
CA CYS A 819 -13.24 -32.71 7.87
C CYS A 819 -13.33 -31.41 8.69
N GLY A 820 -14.40 -30.63 8.50
CA GLY A 820 -14.81 -29.56 9.43
C GLY A 820 -13.86 -28.36 9.54
N VAL A 821 -12.87 -28.23 8.66
CA VAL A 821 -11.90 -27.13 8.70
C VAL A 821 -12.55 -25.83 8.22
N PRO A 822 -12.62 -24.77 9.04
CA PRO A 822 -13.14 -23.49 8.57
C PRO A 822 -12.14 -22.78 7.69
N MET A 823 -12.63 -22.12 6.65
CA MET A 823 -11.78 -21.36 5.74
C MET A 823 -11.25 -20.06 6.36
N TYR A 824 -12.03 -19.43 7.26
CA TYR A 824 -11.69 -18.19 7.97
C TYR A 824 -11.34 -18.45 9.45
N PRO A 825 -10.48 -17.64 10.09
CA PRO A 825 -10.23 -17.70 11.53
C PRO A 825 -11.50 -17.40 12.33
N VAL A 826 -11.82 -18.22 13.34
CA VAL A 826 -12.99 -18.03 14.21
C VAL A 826 -12.65 -16.99 15.28
N GLY A 827 -13.33 -15.83 15.29
CA GLY A 827 -13.24 -14.85 16.39
C GLY A 827 -12.99 -13.37 16.03
N GLU A 828 -12.76 -13.00 14.77
CA GLU A 828 -12.65 -11.58 14.39
C GLU A 828 -14.02 -10.94 14.19
N LYS A 829 -14.37 -9.96 15.04
CA LYS A 829 -15.56 -9.11 14.88
C LYS A 829 -15.33 -8.09 13.77
N TRP A 830 -16.18 -8.12 12.75
CA TRP A 830 -16.29 -7.09 11.71
C TRP A 830 -17.71 -6.52 11.77
N ASP A 831 -17.84 -5.22 12.04
CA ASP A 831 -19.13 -4.52 12.05
C ASP A 831 -19.59 -4.29 10.60
N ILE A 832 -20.55 -5.11 10.15
CA ILE A 832 -21.38 -4.80 8.99
C ILE A 832 -22.83 -4.89 9.48
N ALA A 833 -23.50 -3.74 9.49
CA ALA A 833 -24.85 -3.59 9.98
C ALA A 833 -25.89 -4.12 8.97
N THR A 834 -27.00 -4.66 9.53
CA THR A 834 -28.26 -5.11 8.90
C THR A 834 -28.23 -6.43 8.11
N ARG A 835 -29.22 -7.33 8.12
CA ARG A 835 -30.25 -7.82 9.08
C ARG A 835 -30.92 -9.04 8.37
N ILE A 836 -30.74 -10.31 8.81
CA ILE A 836 -31.94 -11.14 9.11
C ILE A 836 -32.41 -10.72 10.49
N VAL A 837 -33.57 -11.14 11.00
CA VAL A 837 -33.86 -10.90 12.41
C VAL A 837 -32.72 -11.50 13.25
N ASN A 838 -31.81 -10.60 13.62
CA ASN A 838 -30.53 -10.72 14.28
C ASN A 838 -29.45 -11.70 13.73
N GLY A 839 -29.50 -12.20 12.48
CA GLY A 839 -28.44 -13.03 11.84
C GLY A 839 -27.51 -12.30 10.82
N GLN A 840 -26.31 -12.83 10.54
CA GLN A 840 -25.30 -12.27 9.59
C GLN A 840 -25.17 -13.13 8.31
N PRO A 841 -24.98 -12.53 7.11
CA PRO A 841 -24.60 -13.30 5.92
C PRO A 841 -23.34 -14.11 6.18
N ALA A 842 -23.34 -15.39 5.81
CA ALA A 842 -22.12 -16.17 5.82
C ALA A 842 -21.18 -15.61 4.74
N ARG A 843 -19.87 -15.73 4.91
CA ARG A 843 -18.90 -15.39 3.86
C ARG A 843 -18.92 -16.48 2.79
N VAL A 844 -18.51 -16.11 1.58
CA VAL A 844 -18.23 -17.10 0.52
C VAL A 844 -17.19 -18.08 1.06
N GLU A 845 -17.46 -19.39 0.94
CA GLU A 845 -16.60 -20.48 1.46
C GLU A 845 -16.51 -20.60 3.00
N GLU A 846 -17.34 -19.89 3.78
CA GLU A 846 -17.31 -20.01 5.25
C GLU A 846 -17.76 -21.39 5.75
N PHE A 847 -18.79 -21.97 5.11
CA PHE A 847 -19.39 -23.26 5.45
C PHE A 847 -19.53 -24.15 4.21
N PRO A 848 -18.41 -24.69 3.67
CA PRO A 848 -18.39 -25.43 2.39
C PRO A 848 -19.11 -26.79 2.43
N TRP A 849 -19.51 -27.25 3.62
CA TRP A 849 -20.30 -28.46 3.81
C TRP A 849 -21.80 -28.22 3.70
N PHE A 850 -22.27 -26.98 3.69
CA PHE A 850 -23.71 -26.72 3.65
C PHE A 850 -24.30 -27.05 2.27
N VAL A 851 -25.47 -27.68 2.25
CA VAL A 851 -26.14 -28.18 1.04
C VAL A 851 -27.57 -27.68 0.98
N GLY A 852 -28.01 -27.23 -0.20
CA GLY A 852 -29.40 -26.87 -0.47
C GLY A 852 -30.12 -27.97 -1.22
N LEU A 853 -31.35 -28.30 -0.83
CA LEU A 853 -32.16 -29.34 -1.47
C LEU A 853 -33.25 -28.70 -2.32
N THR A 854 -33.23 -28.93 -3.63
CA THR A 854 -34.16 -28.32 -4.61
C THR A 854 -34.93 -29.38 -5.41
N ARG A 855 -36.09 -29.00 -5.97
CA ARG A 855 -36.92 -29.87 -6.84
C ARG A 855 -36.52 -29.80 -8.32
N THR A 856 -35.86 -28.74 -8.74
CA THR A 856 -35.52 -28.51 -10.15
C THR A 856 -34.02 -28.57 -10.36
N LYS A 857 -33.61 -29.16 -11.48
CA LYS A 857 -32.22 -29.11 -11.92
C LYS A 857 -31.87 -27.66 -12.31
N GLY A 858 -31.10 -26.97 -11.48
CA GLY A 858 -30.64 -25.60 -11.76
C GLY A 858 -31.03 -24.58 -10.68
N TYR A 859 -30.64 -23.33 -10.91
CA TYR A 859 -30.71 -22.17 -10.00
C TYR A 859 -32.06 -21.43 -10.05
N SER A 860 -33.12 -22.11 -10.49
CA SER A 860 -34.42 -21.52 -10.77
C SER A 860 -35.44 -21.68 -9.65
N SER A 861 -35.10 -22.39 -8.57
CA SER A 861 -35.95 -22.51 -7.39
C SER A 861 -35.15 -22.45 -6.10
N ALA A 862 -35.74 -21.81 -5.09
CA ALA A 862 -35.16 -21.71 -3.76
C ALA A 862 -35.00 -23.10 -3.12
N PRO A 863 -33.94 -23.34 -2.32
CA PRO A 863 -33.80 -24.55 -1.52
C PRO A 863 -35.00 -24.76 -0.59
N ILE A 864 -35.62 -25.93 -0.65
CA ILE A 864 -36.79 -26.28 0.18
C ILE A 864 -36.34 -26.73 1.57
N CYS A 865 -35.20 -27.43 1.63
CA CYS A 865 -34.55 -27.87 2.85
C CYS A 865 -33.04 -27.62 2.77
N GLY A 866 -32.40 -27.54 3.93
CA GLY A 866 -30.96 -27.60 4.09
C GLY A 866 -30.45 -29.03 4.30
N GLY A 867 -29.14 -29.18 4.20
CA GLY A 867 -28.42 -30.42 4.49
C GLY A 867 -26.95 -30.15 4.74
N SER A 868 -26.19 -31.19 5.03
CA SER A 868 -24.74 -31.11 5.21
C SER A 868 -24.03 -32.26 4.55
N LEU A 869 -22.99 -31.93 3.77
CA LEU A 869 -22.07 -32.88 3.17
C LEU A 869 -21.23 -33.53 4.26
N ILE A 870 -21.32 -34.86 4.41
CA ILE A 870 -20.55 -35.64 5.39
C ILE A 870 -19.54 -36.58 4.73
N THR A 871 -19.72 -36.89 3.45
CA THR A 871 -18.69 -37.47 2.57
C THR A 871 -18.82 -36.84 1.18
N ASP A 872 -17.95 -37.18 0.24
CA ASP A 872 -18.10 -36.85 -1.20
C ASP A 872 -19.42 -37.31 -1.86
N ARG A 873 -20.24 -38.15 -1.20
CA ARG A 873 -21.45 -38.77 -1.78
C ARG A 873 -22.67 -38.73 -0.86
N HIS A 874 -22.51 -38.34 0.39
CA HIS A 874 -23.57 -38.42 1.38
C HIS A 874 -23.89 -37.05 1.96
N VAL A 875 -25.17 -36.71 1.93
CA VAL A 875 -25.73 -35.51 2.57
C VAL A 875 -26.63 -35.95 3.71
N VAL A 876 -26.39 -35.42 4.91
CA VAL A 876 -27.31 -35.59 6.05
C VAL A 876 -28.30 -34.43 6.11
N THR A 877 -29.57 -34.72 6.37
CA THR A 877 -30.66 -33.74 6.43
C THR A 877 -31.75 -34.24 7.39
N ALA A 878 -32.84 -33.48 7.55
CA ALA A 878 -33.98 -33.91 8.35
C ALA A 878 -34.80 -34.99 7.62
N GLY A 879 -35.32 -35.95 8.38
CA GLY A 879 -36.18 -37.02 7.85
C GLY A 879 -37.45 -36.47 7.21
N HIS A 880 -38.03 -35.42 7.79
CA HIS A 880 -39.25 -34.81 7.27
C HIS A 880 -39.07 -34.14 5.90
N CYS A 881 -37.83 -33.81 5.53
CA CYS A 881 -37.53 -33.28 4.20
C CYS A 881 -37.77 -34.32 3.11
N LEU A 882 -37.83 -35.63 3.39
CA LEU A 882 -38.06 -36.70 2.41
C LEU A 882 -39.52 -37.16 2.27
N LEU A 883 -40.49 -36.43 2.83
CA LEU A 883 -41.89 -36.86 2.87
C LEU A 883 -42.75 -36.24 1.78
N ARG A 884 -43.94 -36.82 1.57
CA ARG A 884 -44.93 -36.29 0.62
C ARG A 884 -45.31 -34.82 0.85
N HIS A 885 -45.28 -34.33 2.09
CA HIS A 885 -45.67 -32.94 2.41
C HIS A 885 -44.57 -31.90 2.09
N SER A 886 -43.28 -32.26 2.14
CA SER A 886 -42.18 -31.38 1.71
C SER A 886 -42.05 -31.35 0.18
N GLY A 887 -42.60 -32.36 -0.51
CA GLY A 887 -42.59 -32.54 -1.96
C GLY A 887 -41.19 -32.72 -2.56
N LEU A 888 -40.21 -33.10 -1.75
CA LEU A 888 -38.92 -33.60 -2.19
C LEU A 888 -38.98 -35.14 -2.18
N PHE A 889 -38.77 -35.75 -3.33
CA PHE A 889 -38.65 -37.21 -3.47
C PHE A 889 -37.26 -37.53 -4.04
N PRO A 890 -36.61 -38.65 -3.68
CA PRO A 890 -35.27 -38.97 -4.17
C PRO A 890 -35.13 -38.86 -5.70
N ASP A 891 -36.13 -39.31 -6.46
CA ASP A 891 -36.17 -39.27 -7.92
C ASP A 891 -36.31 -37.87 -8.55
N THR A 892 -36.70 -36.87 -7.76
CA THR A 892 -36.96 -35.48 -8.18
C THR A 892 -36.14 -34.44 -7.41
N THR A 893 -35.27 -34.86 -6.49
CA THR A 893 -34.48 -33.96 -5.65
C THR A 893 -33.06 -33.79 -6.17
N TYR A 894 -32.55 -32.57 -6.10
CA TYR A 894 -31.17 -32.21 -6.40
C TYR A 894 -30.50 -31.60 -5.17
N ALA A 895 -29.26 -31.99 -4.91
CA ALA A 895 -28.38 -31.39 -3.93
C ALA A 895 -27.55 -30.30 -4.62
N LEU A 896 -27.72 -29.06 -4.16
CA LEU A 896 -26.93 -27.89 -4.53
C LEU A 896 -25.79 -27.75 -3.52
N VAL A 897 -24.58 -28.14 -3.92
CA VAL A 897 -23.38 -28.15 -3.07
C VAL A 897 -22.46 -26.99 -3.46
N GLY A 898 -21.97 -26.23 -2.48
CA GLY A 898 -21.01 -25.13 -2.69
C GLY A 898 -21.59 -23.85 -3.30
N ALA A 899 -22.92 -23.73 -3.35
CA ALA A 899 -23.56 -22.46 -3.69
C ALA A 899 -23.68 -21.58 -2.43
N TRP A 900 -23.16 -20.35 -2.52
CA TRP A 900 -23.36 -19.34 -1.48
C TRP A 900 -24.62 -18.48 -1.76
N ASP A 901 -24.87 -18.16 -3.03
CA ASP A 901 -26.07 -17.50 -3.52
C ASP A 901 -26.76 -18.46 -4.51
N TRP A 902 -28.03 -18.79 -4.26
CA TRP A 902 -28.78 -19.72 -5.11
C TRP A 902 -29.43 -19.05 -6.33
N THR A 903 -29.43 -17.71 -6.40
CA THR A 903 -29.96 -16.93 -7.54
C THR A 903 -28.89 -16.53 -8.56
N ASP A 904 -27.63 -16.46 -8.12
CA ASP A 904 -26.51 -16.04 -8.97
C ASP A 904 -26.07 -17.15 -9.95
N ARG A 905 -26.05 -16.83 -11.25
CA ARG A 905 -25.56 -17.71 -12.32
C ARG A 905 -24.03 -17.76 -12.41
N PHE A 906 -23.28 -16.97 -11.64
CA PHE A 906 -21.81 -16.99 -11.60
C PHE A 906 -21.24 -17.94 -10.52
N THR A 907 -21.84 -18.00 -9.33
CA THR A 907 -21.59 -19.10 -8.34
C THR A 907 -21.86 -20.48 -8.96
N ALA A 908 -22.76 -20.52 -9.96
CA ALA A 908 -23.12 -21.73 -10.70
C ALA A 908 -21.97 -22.47 -11.40
N ARG A 909 -20.83 -21.82 -11.68
CA ARG A 909 -19.65 -22.45 -12.30
C ARG A 909 -18.81 -23.26 -11.30
N ARG A 910 -19.04 -23.12 -9.99
CA ARG A 910 -18.31 -23.82 -8.92
C ARG A 910 -19.19 -24.70 -8.05
N SER A 911 -20.48 -24.40 -7.96
CA SER A 911 -21.44 -25.25 -7.28
C SER A 911 -21.77 -26.49 -8.08
N GLN A 912 -21.96 -27.60 -7.39
CA GLN A 912 -22.26 -28.88 -7.98
C GLN A 912 -23.72 -29.21 -7.71
N ILE A 913 -24.48 -29.46 -8.78
CA ILE A 913 -25.87 -29.90 -8.70
C ILE A 913 -25.89 -31.39 -8.98
N VAL A 914 -26.06 -32.18 -7.93
CA VAL A 914 -26.06 -33.64 -8.04
C VAL A 914 -27.44 -34.17 -7.71
N LYS A 915 -27.97 -35.04 -8.56
CA LYS A 915 -29.26 -35.69 -8.31
C LYS A 915 -29.13 -36.63 -7.12
N VAL A 916 -30.15 -36.68 -6.28
CA VAL A 916 -30.24 -37.67 -5.21
C VAL A 916 -30.57 -39.03 -5.82
N TYR A 917 -29.81 -40.05 -5.46
CA TYR A 917 -30.02 -41.44 -5.86
C TYR A 917 -31.02 -42.14 -4.94
N GLU A 918 -30.78 -42.04 -3.63
CA GLU A 918 -31.60 -42.69 -2.60
C GLU A 918 -31.64 -41.83 -1.34
N GLY A 919 -32.79 -41.80 -0.66
CA GLY A 919 -32.95 -41.16 0.65
C GLY A 919 -33.39 -42.19 1.69
N ARG A 920 -32.62 -42.34 2.77
CA ARG A 920 -32.89 -43.29 3.85
C ARG A 920 -33.18 -42.54 5.16
N PRO A 921 -34.44 -42.41 5.59
CA PRO A 921 -34.78 -41.87 6.91
C PRO A 921 -34.52 -42.94 8.00
N ILE A 922 -34.07 -42.49 9.18
CA ILE A 922 -33.85 -43.38 10.33
C ILE A 922 -35.15 -43.97 10.89
N SER A 923 -36.30 -43.35 10.62
CA SER A 923 -37.61 -43.85 11.03
C SER A 923 -38.66 -43.70 9.92
N THR A 924 -39.41 -44.78 9.67
CA THR A 924 -40.62 -44.79 8.84
C THR A 924 -41.82 -44.49 9.74
N PHE A 925 -42.03 -43.24 10.11
CA PHE A 925 -43.27 -42.83 10.78
C PHE A 925 -44.22 -42.20 9.76
N ASP A 926 -45.50 -42.55 9.88
CA ASP A 926 -46.58 -41.99 9.09
C ASP A 926 -46.91 -40.59 9.63
N TYR A 927 -46.61 -39.55 8.85
CA TYR A 927 -46.81 -38.15 9.22
C TYR A 927 -48.29 -37.74 9.28
N ALA A 928 -49.21 -38.70 9.09
CA ALA A 928 -50.64 -38.49 9.01
C ALA A 928 -51.31 -38.08 10.33
N GLU A 929 -50.67 -38.27 11.50
CA GLU A 929 -51.32 -38.05 12.81
C GLU A 929 -50.76 -36.88 13.64
N GLY A 930 -49.99 -35.97 13.05
CA GLY A 930 -49.51 -34.77 13.76
C GLY A 930 -48.52 -35.07 14.90
N HIS A 931 -47.86 -36.22 14.85
CA HIS A 931 -46.79 -36.58 15.76
C HIS A 931 -45.44 -36.02 15.29
N ILE A 932 -44.70 -35.42 16.23
CA ILE A 932 -43.38 -34.83 16.02
C ILE A 932 -42.32 -35.96 15.96
N PRO A 933 -41.46 -36.00 14.93
CA PRO A 933 -40.55 -37.13 14.71
C PRO A 933 -39.49 -37.31 15.82
N GLU A 934 -39.43 -38.52 16.39
CA GLU A 934 -38.29 -38.96 17.19
C GLU A 934 -37.11 -39.31 16.26
N GLY A 935 -36.00 -38.58 16.39
CA GLY A 935 -34.82 -38.82 15.55
C GLY A 935 -35.06 -38.40 14.11
N ASP A 936 -35.40 -37.14 13.87
CA ASP A 936 -35.66 -36.58 12.55
C ASP A 936 -34.38 -36.45 11.69
N VAL A 937 -33.86 -37.57 11.21
CA VAL A 937 -32.60 -37.66 10.45
C VAL A 937 -32.78 -38.53 9.21
N ALA A 938 -32.28 -38.06 8.08
CA ALA A 938 -32.15 -38.82 6.85
C ALA A 938 -30.79 -38.62 6.21
N ILE A 939 -30.39 -39.63 5.43
CA ILE A 939 -29.16 -39.60 4.62
C ILE A 939 -29.57 -39.73 3.16
N MET A 940 -29.09 -38.80 2.36
CA MET A 940 -29.24 -38.81 0.91
C MET A 940 -27.92 -39.23 0.27
N GLU A 941 -27.97 -40.30 -0.51
CA GLU A 941 -26.87 -40.74 -1.36
C GLU A 941 -26.99 -40.02 -2.72
N LEU A 942 -25.89 -39.42 -3.18
CA LEU A 942 -25.82 -38.70 -4.44
C LEU A 942 -25.52 -39.66 -5.60
N GLU A 943 -26.15 -39.44 -6.77
CA GLU A 943 -25.95 -40.25 -7.98
C GLU A 943 -24.49 -40.27 -8.45
N GLN A 944 -23.76 -39.18 -8.19
CA GLN A 944 -22.34 -39.03 -8.50
C GLN A 944 -21.58 -38.44 -7.30
N PRO A 945 -20.28 -38.74 -7.14
CA PRO A 945 -19.46 -38.10 -6.12
C PRO A 945 -19.26 -36.63 -6.47
N VAL A 946 -19.33 -35.78 -5.45
CA VAL A 946 -18.99 -34.37 -5.47
C VAL A 946 -17.46 -34.24 -5.52
N GLU A 947 -16.97 -33.42 -6.43
CA GLU A 947 -15.57 -33.01 -6.48
C GLU A 947 -15.25 -32.13 -5.28
N LEU A 948 -14.48 -32.67 -4.32
CA LEU A 948 -14.12 -31.94 -3.12
C LEU A 948 -13.18 -30.77 -3.46
N ASN A 949 -13.57 -29.57 -3.06
CA ASN A 949 -12.84 -28.33 -3.35
C ASN A 949 -13.13 -27.28 -2.24
N PRO A 950 -12.48 -26.09 -2.23
CA PRO A 950 -12.69 -25.09 -1.17
C PRO A 950 -14.14 -24.63 -0.96
N THR A 951 -15.00 -24.77 -1.96
CA THR A 951 -16.44 -24.44 -1.86
C THR A 951 -17.32 -25.64 -1.49
N ALA A 952 -16.83 -26.88 -1.63
CA ALA A 952 -17.58 -28.12 -1.45
C ALA A 952 -16.74 -29.14 -0.67
N TYR A 953 -16.92 -29.18 0.65
CA TYR A 953 -16.03 -29.94 1.54
C TYR A 953 -16.76 -30.45 2.80
N PRO A 954 -16.52 -31.68 3.33
CA PRO A 954 -17.38 -32.27 4.36
C PRO A 954 -17.18 -31.74 5.80
N ILE A 955 -18.26 -31.72 6.60
CA ILE A 955 -18.22 -31.44 8.05
C ILE A 955 -17.85 -32.69 8.85
N CYS A 956 -17.22 -32.53 10.03
CA CYS A 956 -16.95 -33.66 10.91
C CYS A 956 -18.22 -34.20 11.57
N LEU A 957 -18.33 -35.52 11.66
CA LEU A 957 -19.30 -36.18 12.53
C LEU A 957 -18.85 -36.06 13.99
N PRO A 958 -19.77 -36.02 14.96
CA PRO A 958 -19.39 -35.84 16.36
C PRO A 958 -18.64 -37.07 16.90
N PRO A 959 -17.48 -36.91 17.58
CA PRO A 959 -16.71 -38.03 18.07
C PRO A 959 -17.45 -38.77 19.19
N ALA A 960 -17.04 -40.03 19.43
CA ALA A 960 -17.78 -40.95 20.30
C ALA A 960 -17.95 -40.43 21.74
N ASP A 961 -16.96 -39.68 22.22
CA ASP A 961 -16.85 -39.13 23.57
C ASP A 961 -17.39 -37.69 23.72
N LEU A 962 -17.88 -37.09 22.63
CA LEU A 962 -18.54 -35.78 22.68
C LEU A 962 -19.94 -35.93 23.27
N THR A 963 -20.22 -35.17 24.33
CA THR A 963 -21.51 -35.16 25.02
C THR A 963 -22.02 -33.73 25.15
N LEU A 964 -23.32 -33.56 25.34
CA LEU A 964 -23.93 -32.23 25.53
C LEU A 964 -23.30 -31.43 26.69
N ALA A 965 -22.72 -32.10 27.69
CA ALA A 965 -22.00 -31.43 28.78
C ALA A 965 -20.75 -30.65 28.31
N LYS A 966 -20.11 -31.10 27.22
CA LYS A 966 -18.94 -30.44 26.60
C LYS A 966 -19.33 -29.35 25.61
N VAL A 967 -20.61 -29.27 25.22
CA VAL A 967 -21.11 -28.44 24.13
C VAL A 967 -22.14 -27.44 24.67
N LYS A 968 -21.69 -26.24 25.03
CA LYS A 968 -22.56 -25.21 25.64
C LYS A 968 -23.19 -24.25 24.63
N THR A 969 -22.54 -24.07 23.49
CA THR A 969 -22.91 -23.08 22.47
C THR A 969 -22.70 -23.64 21.07
N GLY A 970 -23.55 -23.23 20.11
CA GLY A 970 -23.47 -23.67 18.72
C GLY A 970 -23.72 -22.57 17.70
N VAL A 971 -23.37 -22.83 16.45
CA VAL A 971 -23.63 -21.96 15.29
C VAL A 971 -24.59 -22.68 14.36
N LEU A 972 -25.58 -21.96 13.86
CA LEU A 972 -26.55 -22.46 12.88
C LEU A 972 -26.33 -21.78 11.53
N THR A 973 -26.48 -22.53 10.45
CA THR A 973 -26.41 -22.01 9.07
C THR A 973 -27.57 -22.49 8.22
N GLY A 974 -28.10 -21.61 7.37
CA GLY A 974 -29.23 -21.94 6.51
C GLY A 974 -29.66 -20.87 5.50
N TRP A 975 -30.66 -21.22 4.67
CA TRP A 975 -31.38 -20.33 3.75
C TRP A 975 -32.82 -20.07 4.23
N GLY A 976 -33.12 -20.25 5.52
CA GLY A 976 -34.45 -20.07 6.06
C GLY A 976 -34.96 -18.63 5.99
N ARG A 977 -36.28 -18.50 5.95
CA ARG A 977 -36.99 -17.23 5.84
C ARG A 977 -36.78 -16.35 7.09
N PHE A 978 -37.01 -15.06 6.92
CA PHE A 978 -36.84 -14.05 7.99
C PHE A 978 -38.02 -14.01 8.97
N VAL A 979 -39.21 -14.25 8.43
CA VAL A 979 -40.49 -14.18 9.12
C VAL A 979 -41.40 -15.25 8.54
N GLU A 980 -42.35 -15.70 9.34
CA GLU A 980 -43.34 -16.70 8.93
C GLU A 980 -44.08 -16.21 7.66
N GLY A 981 -43.96 -16.96 6.55
CA GLY A 981 -44.55 -16.60 5.25
C GLY A 981 -43.79 -15.53 4.43
N GLY A 982 -42.63 -15.04 4.89
CA GLY A 982 -41.81 -14.04 4.19
C GLY A 982 -40.98 -14.58 3.02
N GLY A 983 -40.29 -13.67 2.30
CA GLY A 983 -39.34 -14.02 1.24
C GLY A 983 -38.15 -14.83 1.77
N GLN A 984 -37.66 -15.78 0.96
CA GLN A 984 -36.51 -16.60 1.31
C GLN A 984 -35.21 -15.89 0.89
N PRO A 985 -34.16 -15.85 1.73
CA PRO A 985 -32.91 -15.18 1.38
C PRO A 985 -32.18 -15.89 0.24
N ASP A 986 -31.62 -15.09 -0.66
CA ASP A 986 -30.82 -15.58 -1.81
C ASP A 986 -29.46 -16.16 -1.37
N LYS A 987 -28.90 -15.64 -0.28
CA LYS A 987 -27.56 -15.96 0.25
C LYS A 987 -27.61 -16.81 1.51
N VAL A 988 -26.63 -17.71 1.69
CA VAL A 988 -26.46 -18.51 2.93
C VAL A 988 -26.18 -17.58 4.11
N LYS A 989 -26.79 -17.86 5.25
CA LYS A 989 -26.63 -17.05 6.45
C LYS A 989 -26.26 -17.88 7.66
N ARG A 990 -25.69 -17.21 8.67
CA ARG A 990 -25.33 -17.77 9.97
C ARG A 990 -25.91 -16.95 11.12
N THR A 991 -25.98 -17.56 12.28
CA THR A 991 -26.30 -16.86 13.53
C THR A 991 -25.24 -15.78 13.84
N SER A 992 -25.67 -14.60 14.29
CA SER A 992 -24.74 -13.51 14.65
C SER A 992 -24.10 -13.76 16.01
N LYS A 993 -24.81 -14.45 16.89
CA LYS A 993 -24.30 -14.97 18.16
C LYS A 993 -24.33 -16.49 18.18
N THR A 994 -23.63 -17.09 19.12
CA THR A 994 -23.74 -18.53 19.35
C THR A 994 -25.03 -18.85 20.12
N LEU A 995 -25.75 -19.88 19.70
CA LEU A 995 -26.99 -20.33 20.33
C LEU A 995 -26.68 -21.12 21.59
N LYS A 996 -27.45 -20.92 22.66
CA LYS A 996 -27.34 -21.72 23.89
C LYS A 996 -27.94 -23.10 23.64
N ILE A 997 -27.13 -24.14 23.81
CA ILE A 997 -27.56 -25.53 23.61
C ILE A 997 -28.09 -26.09 24.93
N MET A 998 -29.21 -26.82 24.85
CA MET A 998 -29.92 -27.40 25.98
C MET A 998 -30.31 -28.85 25.68
N ASP A 999 -30.25 -29.69 26.71
CA ASP A 999 -30.79 -31.05 26.61
C ASP A 999 -32.33 -31.05 26.63
N TYR A 1000 -32.94 -32.17 26.29
CA TYR A 1000 -34.40 -32.31 26.25
C TYR A 1000 -35.09 -32.05 27.60
N LYS A 1001 -34.42 -32.31 28.73
CA LYS A 1001 -34.98 -32.11 30.08
C LYS A 1001 -34.95 -30.64 30.46
N GLU A 1002 -33.89 -29.93 30.15
CA GLU A 1002 -33.76 -28.48 30.32
C GLU A 1002 -34.76 -27.77 29.40
N CYS A 1003 -34.83 -28.18 28.13
CA CYS A 1003 -35.76 -27.63 27.15
C CYS A 1003 -37.23 -27.80 27.59
N SER A 1004 -37.61 -28.98 28.08
CA SER A 1004 -38.96 -29.25 28.59
C SER A 1004 -39.36 -28.39 29.80
N ARG A 1005 -38.39 -27.81 30.51
CA ARG A 1005 -38.63 -26.95 31.69
C ARG A 1005 -38.75 -25.47 31.33
N VAL A 1006 -38.36 -25.06 30.12
CA VAL A 1006 -38.50 -23.67 29.67
C VAL A 1006 -39.99 -23.29 29.66
N PRO A 1007 -40.41 -22.19 30.33
CA PRO A 1007 -41.83 -21.86 30.49
C PRO A 1007 -42.60 -21.76 29.17
N ALA A 1008 -42.00 -21.16 28.14
CA ALA A 1008 -42.62 -21.01 26.83
C ALA A 1008 -42.72 -22.37 26.10
N MET A 1009 -41.65 -23.18 26.10
CA MET A 1009 -41.68 -24.54 25.55
C MET A 1009 -42.70 -25.43 26.26
N ARG A 1010 -42.85 -25.29 27.59
CA ARG A 1010 -43.87 -26.04 28.36
C ARG A 1010 -45.29 -25.70 27.94
N GLN A 1011 -45.56 -24.50 27.43
CA GLN A 1011 -46.86 -24.14 26.86
C GLN A 1011 -47.06 -24.80 25.48
N VAL A 1012 -46.03 -24.86 24.65
CA VAL A 1012 -46.04 -25.55 23.35
C VAL A 1012 -46.29 -27.05 23.55
N LEU A 1013 -45.54 -27.70 24.43
CA LEU A 1013 -45.68 -29.12 24.77
C LEU A 1013 -47.01 -29.47 25.48
N ARG A 1014 -47.81 -28.48 25.88
CA ARG A 1014 -49.20 -28.71 26.35
C ARG A 1014 -50.22 -28.72 25.21
N ARG A 1015 -49.93 -28.01 24.11
CA ARG A 1015 -50.76 -28.00 22.90
C ARG A 1015 -50.52 -29.24 22.04
N TYR A 1016 -49.29 -29.75 22.05
CA TYR A 1016 -48.88 -30.97 21.35
C TYR A 1016 -48.57 -32.07 22.39
N PRO A 1017 -49.36 -33.15 22.48
CA PRO A 1017 -49.25 -34.14 23.57
C PRO A 1017 -48.12 -35.15 23.34
N LEU A 1018 -46.87 -34.67 23.17
CA LEU A 1018 -45.70 -35.52 22.95
C LEU A 1018 -44.50 -35.05 23.81
N PRO A 1019 -43.89 -35.92 24.62
CA PRO A 1019 -42.72 -35.57 25.42
C PRO A 1019 -41.45 -35.49 24.56
N LEU A 1020 -40.60 -34.49 24.83
CA LEU A 1020 -39.24 -34.46 24.27
C LEU A 1020 -38.42 -35.64 24.81
N THR A 1021 -37.63 -36.28 23.94
CA THR A 1021 -36.77 -37.43 24.30
C THR A 1021 -35.28 -37.11 24.15
N ASP A 1022 -34.41 -38.02 24.56
CA ASP A 1022 -32.95 -37.90 24.44
C ASP A 1022 -32.43 -37.95 22.98
N ARG A 1023 -33.31 -38.23 22.02
CA ARG A 1023 -33.07 -38.12 20.58
C ARG A 1023 -33.21 -36.69 20.06
N GLN A 1024 -33.60 -35.75 20.92
CA GLN A 1024 -33.78 -34.33 20.59
C GLN A 1024 -32.90 -33.46 21.50
N LEU A 1025 -32.45 -32.34 20.96
CA LEU A 1025 -31.82 -31.25 21.70
C LEU A 1025 -32.48 -29.93 21.30
N CYS A 1026 -32.31 -28.90 22.11
CA CYS A 1026 -32.83 -27.57 21.80
C CYS A 1026 -31.70 -26.54 21.74
N ALA A 1027 -31.90 -25.51 20.93
CA ALA A 1027 -31.04 -24.34 20.91
C ALA A 1027 -31.89 -23.06 21.01
N LEU A 1028 -31.40 -22.07 21.75
CA LEU A 1028 -32.08 -20.79 21.94
C LEU A 1028 -31.08 -19.64 21.76
N GLY A 1029 -31.38 -18.72 20.87
CA GLY A 1029 -30.76 -17.39 20.82
C GLY A 1029 -31.55 -16.37 21.62
N ASP A 1030 -30.91 -15.26 22.00
CA ASP A 1030 -31.61 -14.14 22.67
C ASP A 1030 -32.70 -13.53 21.76
N ASP A 1031 -32.49 -13.64 20.44
CA ASP A 1031 -33.12 -12.82 19.42
C ASP A 1031 -33.03 -13.48 18.02
N GLU A 1032 -32.58 -14.75 17.97
CA GLU A 1032 -32.25 -15.54 16.78
C GLU A 1032 -32.87 -16.94 16.88
N ASP A 1033 -33.57 -17.37 15.83
CA ASP A 1033 -34.31 -18.65 15.78
C ASP A 1033 -34.32 -19.23 14.35
N THR A 1034 -34.58 -20.52 14.22
CA THR A 1034 -34.77 -21.22 12.93
C THR A 1034 -36.09 -20.81 12.28
N CYS A 1035 -36.15 -20.83 10.94
CA CYS A 1035 -37.39 -20.59 10.21
C CYS A 1035 -37.56 -21.56 9.02
N GLN A 1036 -38.72 -21.48 8.36
CA GLN A 1036 -39.04 -22.25 7.16
C GLN A 1036 -37.90 -22.15 6.12
N GLY A 1037 -37.34 -23.29 5.72
CA GLY A 1037 -36.19 -23.38 4.80
C GLY A 1037 -34.86 -23.75 5.47
N ASP A 1038 -34.76 -23.66 6.81
CA ASP A 1038 -33.60 -24.14 7.56
C ASP A 1038 -33.67 -25.65 7.89
N SER A 1039 -34.82 -26.28 7.71
CA SER A 1039 -35.05 -27.71 7.99
C SER A 1039 -33.95 -28.59 7.41
N GLY A 1040 -33.33 -29.41 8.25
CA GLY A 1040 -32.21 -30.27 7.88
C GLY A 1040 -30.84 -29.60 7.81
N GLY A 1041 -30.75 -28.27 7.99
CA GLY A 1041 -29.50 -27.55 8.13
C GLY A 1041 -28.73 -27.91 9.42
N PRO A 1042 -27.39 -27.72 9.44
CA PRO A 1042 -26.56 -28.13 10.56
C PRO A 1042 -26.58 -27.12 11.71
N LEU A 1043 -26.79 -27.63 12.92
CA LEU A 1043 -26.32 -27.00 14.14
C LEU A 1043 -24.91 -27.52 14.43
N MET A 1044 -23.94 -26.62 14.56
CA MET A 1044 -22.53 -26.96 14.60
C MET A 1044 -21.85 -26.49 15.89
N TRP A 1045 -20.87 -27.26 16.34
CA TRP A 1045 -19.97 -26.91 17.43
C TRP A 1045 -18.54 -26.79 16.92
N TYR A 1046 -17.86 -25.72 17.30
CA TYR A 1046 -16.45 -25.52 16.99
C TYR A 1046 -15.58 -26.09 18.12
N ASN A 1047 -14.73 -27.06 17.79
CA ASN A 1047 -13.72 -27.58 18.69
C ASN A 1047 -12.47 -26.71 18.60
N GLU A 1048 -12.24 -25.85 19.59
CA GLU A 1048 -11.06 -24.98 19.64
C GLU A 1048 -9.73 -25.75 19.67
N ALA A 1049 -9.71 -26.96 20.24
CA ALA A 1049 -8.48 -27.74 20.37
C ALA A 1049 -8.03 -28.37 19.05
N THR A 1050 -8.98 -28.73 18.18
CA THR A 1050 -8.71 -29.31 16.85
C THR A 1050 -8.94 -28.34 15.70
N GLU A 1051 -9.42 -27.13 16.01
CA GLU A 1051 -9.83 -26.09 15.07
C GLU A 1051 -10.88 -26.56 14.04
N ARG A 1052 -11.80 -27.44 14.43
CA ARG A 1052 -12.78 -28.08 13.52
C ARG A 1052 -14.24 -27.95 13.97
N TYR A 1053 -15.11 -27.76 12.99
CA TYR A 1053 -16.56 -27.81 13.14
C TYR A 1053 -17.08 -29.25 13.10
N HIS A 1054 -17.91 -29.58 14.09
CA HIS A 1054 -18.62 -30.85 14.21
C HIS A 1054 -20.12 -30.60 14.14
N ILE A 1055 -20.84 -31.44 13.41
CA ILE A 1055 -22.29 -31.42 13.38
C ILE A 1055 -22.84 -32.03 14.68
N ILE A 1056 -23.60 -31.24 15.44
CA ILE A 1056 -24.15 -31.65 16.74
C ILE A 1056 -25.66 -31.80 16.72
N GLY A 1057 -26.34 -31.16 15.75
CA GLY A 1057 -27.77 -31.33 15.55
C GLY A 1057 -28.23 -30.96 14.14
N LEU A 1058 -29.46 -31.34 13.80
CA LEU A 1058 -30.13 -31.00 12.54
C LEU A 1058 -31.44 -30.30 12.85
N VAL A 1059 -31.75 -29.20 12.15
CA VAL A 1059 -33.01 -28.45 12.35
C VAL A 1059 -34.20 -29.37 12.07
N SER A 1060 -35.07 -29.56 13.06
CA SER A 1060 -36.21 -30.49 12.97
C SER A 1060 -37.55 -29.75 12.97
N TRP A 1061 -37.91 -29.06 14.06
CA TRP A 1061 -39.18 -28.33 14.16
C TRP A 1061 -39.11 -27.19 15.19
N GLY A 1062 -40.07 -26.27 15.12
CA GLY A 1062 -40.22 -25.11 16.01
C GLY A 1062 -41.63 -24.52 15.94
N GLU A 1063 -41.95 -23.59 16.86
CA GLU A 1063 -43.26 -22.94 16.95
C GLU A 1063 -43.18 -21.50 16.41
N GLY A 1064 -43.51 -21.33 15.13
CA GLY A 1064 -43.32 -20.06 14.41
C GLY A 1064 -41.85 -19.73 14.17
N CYS A 1065 -41.57 -18.59 13.52
CA CYS A 1065 -40.21 -18.11 13.32
C CYS A 1065 -39.89 -16.98 14.30
N ASN A 1066 -38.82 -17.13 15.09
CA ASN A 1066 -38.29 -16.10 16.00
C ASN A 1066 -39.27 -15.63 17.08
N ARG A 1067 -39.92 -16.58 17.75
CA ARG A 1067 -40.77 -16.27 18.91
C ARG A 1067 -39.91 -16.14 20.16
N PRO A 1068 -39.90 -14.96 20.84
CA PRO A 1068 -39.01 -14.73 21.97
C PRO A 1068 -39.15 -15.78 23.06
N GLY A 1069 -38.01 -16.40 23.43
CA GLY A 1069 -37.94 -17.35 24.53
C GLY A 1069 -38.47 -18.76 24.23
N ILE A 1070 -38.83 -19.09 22.99
CA ILE A 1070 -39.16 -20.45 22.56
C ILE A 1070 -37.93 -21.07 21.87
N PRO A 1071 -37.30 -22.12 22.43
CA PRO A 1071 -36.19 -22.81 21.78
C PRO A 1071 -36.62 -23.56 20.52
N GLY A 1072 -35.78 -23.55 19.48
CA GLY A 1072 -35.89 -24.45 18.34
C GLY A 1072 -35.49 -25.89 18.71
N VAL A 1073 -36.09 -26.89 18.07
CA VAL A 1073 -35.84 -28.32 18.35
C VAL A 1073 -35.07 -28.97 17.20
N TYR A 1074 -34.04 -29.72 17.56
CA TYR A 1074 -33.09 -30.34 16.64
C TYR A 1074 -32.98 -31.84 16.90
N ALA A 1075 -32.73 -32.62 15.85
CA ALA A 1075 -32.33 -34.01 16.01
C ALA A 1075 -30.94 -34.09 16.66
N ASN A 1076 -30.78 -34.90 17.70
CA ASN A 1076 -29.55 -34.96 18.50
C ASN A 1076 -28.49 -35.88 17.86
N MET A 1077 -27.53 -35.32 17.13
CA MET A 1077 -26.44 -36.09 16.49
C MET A 1077 -25.44 -36.66 17.51
N LEU A 1078 -25.48 -36.20 18.77
CA LEU A 1078 -24.67 -36.77 19.86
C LEU A 1078 -25.30 -38.04 20.45
N ASN A 1079 -26.56 -38.36 20.11
CA ASN A 1079 -27.20 -39.59 20.56
C ASN A 1079 -26.50 -40.81 19.93
N PRO A 1080 -26.02 -41.80 20.71
CA PRO A 1080 -25.29 -42.95 20.17
C PRO A 1080 -26.06 -43.73 19.09
N ASN A 1081 -27.38 -43.85 19.21
CA ASN A 1081 -28.19 -44.58 18.23
C ASN A 1081 -28.26 -43.85 16.89
N ILE A 1082 -28.44 -42.52 16.92
CA ILE A 1082 -28.47 -41.67 15.73
C ILE A 1082 -27.09 -41.62 15.08
N ARG A 1083 -26.03 -41.39 15.87
CA ARG A 1083 -24.65 -41.37 15.39
C ARG A 1083 -24.27 -42.71 14.73
N ASN A 1084 -24.54 -43.83 15.38
CA ASN A 1084 -24.24 -45.15 14.84
C ASN A 1084 -25.02 -45.44 13.56
N TYR A 1085 -26.28 -45.01 13.47
CA TYR A 1085 -27.05 -45.11 12.23
C TYR A 1085 -26.38 -44.32 11.10
N VAL A 1086 -26.00 -43.06 11.35
CA VAL A 1086 -25.33 -42.22 10.33
C VAL A 1086 -24.00 -42.83 9.89
N THR A 1087 -23.17 -43.28 10.83
CA THR A 1087 -21.89 -43.92 10.52
C THR A 1087 -22.06 -45.24 9.76
N CYS A 1088 -23.13 -46.01 10.02
CA CYS A 1088 -23.39 -47.27 9.33
C CYS A 1088 -23.85 -47.09 7.88
N GLN A 1089 -24.51 -45.98 7.56
CA GLN A 1089 -25.11 -45.74 6.24
C GLN A 1089 -24.15 -45.08 5.25
N VAL A 1090 -23.01 -44.55 5.69
CA VAL A 1090 -22.01 -43.87 4.84
C VAL A 1090 -20.93 -44.82 4.28
N SER A 1091 -21.13 -46.13 4.35
CA SER A 1091 -20.18 -47.13 3.86
C SER A 1091 -20.05 -47.07 2.33
N GLY A 1092 -18.92 -46.57 1.81
CA GLY A 1092 -18.63 -46.50 0.36
C GLY A 1092 -18.27 -45.11 -0.17
N GLY A 1093 -18.47 -44.04 0.61
CA GLY A 1093 -18.01 -42.69 0.30
C GLY A 1093 -16.59 -42.40 0.81
N VAL A 1094 -15.91 -41.42 0.23
CA VAL A 1094 -14.63 -40.91 0.76
C VAL A 1094 -14.92 -40.05 1.98
N THR A 1095 -14.65 -40.60 3.17
CA THR A 1095 -14.65 -39.87 4.44
C THR A 1095 -13.32 -39.15 4.63
N CYS A 1096 -13.38 -37.89 5.03
CA CYS A 1096 -12.20 -37.11 5.37
C CYS A 1096 -11.73 -37.49 6.79
N ARG A 1097 -10.41 -37.51 7.03
CA ARG A 1097 -9.84 -37.87 8.33
C ARG A 1097 -10.21 -36.82 9.39
N ASP A 1098 -10.64 -37.29 10.57
CA ASP A 1098 -10.76 -36.47 11.78
C ASP A 1098 -9.44 -35.85 12.21
#